data_AF-A0A1G2YMW1-F1
#
_entry.id   AF-A0A1G2YMW1-F1
#
_cell.length_a   1.000
_cell.length_b   1.000
_cell.length_c   1.000
_cell.angle_alpha   90.00
_cell.angle_beta   90.00
_cell.angle_gamma   90.00
#
_symmetry.space_group_name_H-M   'P 1'
#
loop_
_entity.id
_entity.type
_entity.pdbx_description
1 polymer ?
#
loop_
_entity_poly.entity_id
_entity_poly.type
_entity_poly.pdbx_seq_one_letter_code
_entity_poly.pdbx_strand_id
1 'polypeptide(L)'
;MKKEVLFLVSMFIFAGGAYGATFNGTINNNWATAGNWNPAVVPVIGVDAALQAGAFVFSGTTAYANILRVGWSSLPQKTATLIIDGGGSLSTGHDIRVGEGAGSTGTITVNAGAVLDNRTSSSTGEFAIGYGGTGTLNVYGTVYTDSMDITNWGSPTSSTGTVNVFAGGVVVDAGRLTVGGPESWGGNGSLVIYAGGSFSAGDNWSSKLQSWIARGAIRAEPGALLVVTDHGSDAGKTFTAVMPTTAWNPYPAENEVITSTTPTLSWTGGNTGSYDIYFGTDINKLVNARCLTGDFNGDGQVNLTDLSTFAQQWLTAPDAGVLSADFDASGIVEINDFARLASNWQTIAGAEYKGNQAGKTYAIASSLTVGPTYYWRVDMIDTDNQLHIGEVWRFNCSTQHMVELFKDPYFQHGLQVYNPTPGATAPEGILKWNDGWQKPSWGFSQLGSMHDINGVEAVLLPSCSYKWENTSKYVIMGPVNSTDSDITTMIDTRQELMADLWWPAIDFGQNLSIQCPWFNDMSALWFNLDVRMLSDQHWNDPSTQGQTFFKIGGIFQDLNPTSPGYGDMLWISLGVYRNVTPSRLDTYDFTINGDVGPDGGQGKFIYQAGSTHFTASNATLQGGEWVNFHGDLKPLLQDALNKAWLNGYLVNSHSASNFKLTSFGPGWESSYRSRVELQIRNLSFRAVVP
;
A
#
# COMPACT_ATOMS: atom_id res chain seq x y z
N MET A 1 17.71 -3.84 31.77
CA MET A 1 16.67 -2.94 32.30
C MET A 1 16.64 -1.66 31.47
N LYS A 2 15.94 -1.68 30.33
CA LYS A 2 15.63 -0.46 29.57
C LYS A 2 14.17 -0.13 29.84
N LYS A 3 13.92 1.08 30.33
CA LYS A 3 12.59 1.61 30.64
C LYS A 3 11.87 1.88 29.33
N GLU A 4 10.88 1.05 29.00
CA GLU A 4 9.88 1.38 28.00
C GLU A 4 8.95 2.45 28.60
N VAL A 5 8.92 3.62 27.98
CA VAL A 5 7.97 4.69 28.30
C VAL A 5 6.71 4.39 27.52
N LEU A 6 5.79 3.65 28.15
CA LEU A 6 4.44 3.43 27.64
C LEU A 6 3.68 4.76 27.72
N PHE A 7 3.35 5.37 26.58
CA PHE A 7 2.39 6.47 26.51
C PHE A 7 0.99 5.90 26.79
N LEU A 8 0.61 5.86 28.07
CA LEU A 8 -0.77 5.63 28.49
C LEU A 8 -1.60 6.87 28.11
N VAL A 9 -2.21 6.86 26.93
CA VAL A 9 -3.37 7.70 26.65
C VAL A 9 -4.46 7.24 27.61
N SER A 10 -4.70 8.01 28.66
CA SER A 10 -5.72 7.71 29.67
C SER A 10 -7.10 7.83 29.02
N MET A 11 -7.59 6.72 28.49
CA MET A 11 -8.92 6.58 27.90
C MET A 11 -9.92 6.42 29.05
N PHE A 12 -10.50 7.53 29.53
CA PHE A 12 -11.66 7.47 30.40
C PHE A 12 -12.90 7.25 29.54
N ILE A 13 -13.24 5.98 29.30
CA ILE A 13 -14.60 5.59 28.92
C ILE A 13 -15.44 5.75 30.19
N PHE A 14 -16.13 6.88 30.33
CA PHE A 14 -17.20 6.99 31.30
C PHE A 14 -18.42 6.26 30.73
N ALA A 15 -18.62 5.02 31.16
CA ALA A 15 -19.93 4.37 31.07
C ALA A 15 -20.96 5.30 31.74
N GLY A 16 -22.10 5.51 31.09
CA GLY A 16 -23.14 6.47 31.44
C GLY A 16 -23.54 6.43 32.92
N GLY A 17 -22.90 7.29 33.72
CA GLY A 17 -23.39 7.71 35.03
C GLY A 17 -23.95 9.12 34.85
N ALA A 18 -25.22 9.29 35.15
CA ALA A 18 -25.89 10.60 35.12
C ALA A 18 -25.11 11.62 35.97
N TYR A 19 -24.33 12.49 35.33
CA TYR A 19 -23.77 13.67 35.97
C TYR A 19 -24.89 14.71 36.13
N GLY A 20 -25.73 14.49 37.15
CA GLY A 20 -26.58 15.52 37.73
C GLY A 20 -25.73 16.50 38.54
N ALA A 21 -24.77 17.18 37.91
CA ALA A 21 -24.13 18.34 38.52
C ALA A 21 -25.01 19.56 38.21
N THR A 22 -25.92 19.89 39.14
CA THR A 22 -26.64 21.16 39.13
C THR A 22 -25.63 22.31 39.16
N PHE A 23 -25.48 23.00 38.01
CA PHE A 23 -24.74 24.25 37.92
C PHE A 23 -25.51 25.34 38.67
N ASN A 24 -24.91 25.90 39.72
CA ASN A 24 -25.49 26.96 40.56
C ASN A 24 -24.92 28.36 40.24
N GLY A 25 -24.31 28.55 39.06
CA GLY A 25 -23.76 29.83 38.61
C GLY A 25 -24.71 30.62 37.72
N THR A 26 -24.47 31.93 37.58
CA THR A 26 -25.19 32.78 36.63
C THR A 26 -24.78 32.44 35.21
N ILE A 27 -25.73 31.99 34.39
CA ILE A 27 -25.56 31.83 32.94
C ILE A 27 -25.23 33.20 32.35
N ASN A 28 -24.08 33.32 31.69
CA ASN A 28 -23.65 34.55 31.03
C ASN A 28 -22.95 34.22 29.70
N ASN A 29 -22.55 35.26 28.96
CA ASN A 29 -21.90 35.11 27.65
C ASN A 29 -20.44 34.61 27.74
N ASN A 30 -20.00 34.13 28.90
CA ASN A 30 -18.65 33.62 29.12
C ASN A 30 -18.59 32.11 28.83
N TRP A 31 -18.59 31.73 27.55
CA TRP A 31 -18.49 30.33 27.11
C TRP A 31 -17.17 29.64 27.48
N ALA A 32 -16.26 30.35 28.15
CA ALA A 32 -14.96 29.82 28.56
C ALA A 32 -15.05 28.79 29.68
N THR A 33 -16.08 28.80 30.53
CA THR A 33 -16.21 27.87 31.67
C THR A 33 -17.19 26.73 31.41
N ALA A 34 -16.86 25.52 31.89
CA ALA A 34 -17.64 24.28 31.72
C ALA A 34 -19.14 24.39 32.07
N GLY A 35 -19.47 25.24 33.06
CA GLY A 35 -20.84 25.40 33.54
C GLY A 35 -21.83 26.03 32.54
N ASN A 36 -21.31 26.73 31.53
CA ASN A 36 -22.10 27.30 30.43
C ASN A 36 -22.27 26.32 29.26
N TRP A 37 -21.95 25.04 29.45
CA TRP A 37 -22.15 23.95 28.49
C TRP A 37 -22.96 22.82 29.16
N ASN A 38 -24.13 23.16 29.69
CA ASN A 38 -25.07 22.22 30.32
C ASN A 38 -26.23 21.95 29.32
N PRO A 39 -26.94 20.82 29.34
CA PRO A 39 -28.07 20.58 28.42
C PRO A 39 -29.13 21.70 28.39
N ALA A 40 -29.31 22.44 29.49
CA ALA A 40 -30.23 23.57 29.56
C ALA A 40 -29.70 24.86 28.90
N VAL A 41 -28.39 24.94 28.62
CA VAL A 41 -27.69 26.13 28.13
C VAL A 41 -26.49 25.71 27.28
N VAL A 42 -26.63 25.85 25.97
CA VAL A 42 -25.56 25.66 24.99
C VAL A 42 -25.44 26.90 24.10
N PRO A 43 -24.31 27.12 23.41
CA PRO A 43 -24.18 28.18 22.43
C PRO A 43 -25.33 28.15 21.41
N VAL A 44 -25.75 29.33 20.96
CA VAL A 44 -26.78 29.51 19.93
C VAL A 44 -26.28 30.43 18.81
N ILE A 45 -27.07 30.58 17.75
CA ILE A 45 -26.76 31.44 16.59
C ILE A 45 -26.36 32.86 17.02
N GLY A 46 -25.27 33.37 16.43
CA GLY A 46 -24.71 34.70 16.70
C GLY A 46 -23.69 34.76 17.85
N VAL A 47 -23.35 33.62 18.47
CA VAL A 47 -22.42 33.55 19.60
C VAL A 47 -21.02 33.09 19.16
N ASP A 48 -19.99 33.90 19.39
CA ASP A 48 -18.61 33.43 19.35
C ASP A 48 -18.24 32.76 20.68
N ALA A 49 -17.88 31.47 20.62
CA ALA A 49 -17.52 30.66 21.78
C ALA A 49 -16.00 30.43 21.83
N ALA A 50 -15.39 30.68 22.99
CA ALA A 50 -13.97 30.40 23.23
C ALA A 50 -13.79 29.66 24.56
N LEU A 51 -13.27 28.43 24.50
CA LEU A 51 -13.12 27.53 25.65
C LEU A 51 -11.78 27.72 26.35
N GLN A 52 -11.80 27.74 27.68
CA GLN A 52 -10.60 27.74 28.54
C GLN A 52 -10.53 26.53 29.49
N ALA A 53 -11.52 25.63 29.43
CA ALA A 53 -11.65 24.43 30.24
C ALA A 53 -12.42 23.34 29.46
N GLY A 54 -12.65 22.18 30.09
CA GLY A 54 -13.47 21.11 29.51
C GLY A 54 -14.93 21.52 29.30
N ALA A 55 -15.49 21.24 28.13
CA ALA A 55 -16.88 21.48 27.77
C ALA A 55 -17.52 20.23 27.16
N PHE A 56 -18.84 20.10 27.31
CA PHE A 56 -19.62 18.95 26.82
C PHE A 56 -20.85 19.40 26.03
N VAL A 57 -21.09 18.79 24.87
CA VAL A 57 -22.39 18.79 24.21
C VAL A 57 -23.02 17.43 24.45
N PHE A 58 -24.04 17.40 25.29
CA PHE A 58 -24.66 16.15 25.73
C PHE A 58 -25.56 15.52 24.67
N SER A 59 -25.82 14.22 24.83
CA SER A 59 -26.80 13.48 24.04
C SER A 59 -28.15 14.21 23.97
N GLY A 60 -28.76 14.27 22.78
CA GLY A 60 -30.04 14.95 22.55
C GLY A 60 -29.98 16.47 22.54
N THR A 61 -28.78 17.06 22.64
CA THR A 61 -28.58 18.52 22.64
C THR A 61 -28.07 19.01 21.28
N THR A 62 -28.64 20.09 20.75
CA THR A 62 -28.16 20.78 19.55
C THR A 62 -27.60 22.14 19.95
N ALA A 63 -26.30 22.33 19.73
CA ALA A 63 -25.58 23.57 19.98
C ALA A 63 -25.22 24.25 18.66
N TYR A 64 -25.06 25.57 18.71
CA TYR A 64 -24.59 26.35 17.57
C TYR A 64 -23.62 27.44 18.03
N ALA A 65 -22.47 27.60 17.37
CA ALA A 65 -21.61 28.77 17.58
C ALA A 65 -21.37 29.50 16.26
N ASN A 66 -21.18 30.81 16.30
CA ASN A 66 -20.75 31.58 15.14
C ASN A 66 -19.27 31.29 14.83
N ILE A 67 -18.37 31.53 15.78
CA ILE A 67 -16.98 31.02 15.77
C ILE A 67 -16.76 30.15 17.00
N LEU A 68 -16.04 29.03 16.86
CA LEU A 68 -15.63 28.17 17.97
C LEU A 68 -14.11 28.17 18.13
N ARG A 69 -13.62 28.48 19.33
CA ARG A 69 -12.21 28.36 19.70
C ARG A 69 -12.05 27.37 20.85
N VAL A 70 -11.17 26.39 20.68
CA VAL A 70 -10.85 25.39 21.71
C VAL A 70 -9.37 25.50 22.04
N GLY A 71 -9.04 26.17 23.15
CA GLY A 71 -7.67 26.52 23.53
C GLY A 71 -7.17 27.71 22.69
N TRP A 72 -6.97 28.86 23.34
CA TRP A 72 -6.61 30.12 22.68
C TRP A 72 -5.57 30.89 23.48
N SER A 73 -4.52 31.37 22.81
CA SER A 73 -3.39 32.06 23.44
C SER A 73 -3.76 33.38 24.11
N SER A 74 -4.87 33.99 23.72
CA SER A 74 -5.40 35.23 24.31
C SER A 74 -6.19 35.00 25.60
N LEU A 75 -6.48 33.74 25.96
CA LEU A 75 -7.16 33.40 27.21
C LEU A 75 -6.15 33.17 28.35
N PRO A 76 -6.54 33.39 29.62
CA PRO A 76 -5.70 33.10 30.77
C PRO A 76 -5.30 31.63 30.86
N GLN A 77 -6.24 30.72 30.60
CA GLN A 77 -5.97 29.30 30.40
C GLN A 77 -6.00 28.99 28.91
N LYS A 78 -4.85 28.54 28.40
CA LYS A 78 -4.63 28.31 26.97
C LYS A 78 -4.94 26.87 26.55
N THR A 79 -5.35 26.03 27.50
CA THR A 79 -5.65 24.61 27.30
C THR A 79 -7.15 24.37 27.47
N ALA A 80 -7.79 23.75 26.49
CA ALA A 80 -9.21 23.40 26.59
C ALA A 80 -9.56 22.13 25.83
N THR A 81 -10.67 21.52 26.22
CA THR A 81 -11.21 20.31 25.58
C THR A 81 -12.71 20.46 25.35
N LEU A 82 -13.20 19.98 24.21
CA LEU A 82 -14.61 19.84 23.90
C LEU A 82 -14.92 18.38 23.62
N ILE A 83 -15.97 17.84 24.24
CA ILE A 83 -16.51 16.51 23.95
C ILE A 83 -17.94 16.67 23.45
N ILE A 84 -18.24 16.12 22.28
CA ILE A 84 -19.61 16.02 21.76
C ILE A 84 -20.03 14.56 21.92
N ASP A 85 -20.99 14.33 22.80
CA ASP A 85 -21.41 12.99 23.19
C ASP A 85 -22.43 12.38 22.21
N GLY A 86 -22.58 11.06 22.23
CA GLY A 86 -23.40 10.32 21.26
C GLY A 86 -24.85 10.83 21.23
N GLY A 87 -25.35 11.20 20.04
CA GLY A 87 -26.66 11.83 19.85
C GLY A 87 -26.71 13.34 20.12
N GLY A 88 -25.58 13.98 20.47
CA GLY A 88 -25.42 15.43 20.50
C GLY A 88 -24.95 15.99 19.16
N SER A 89 -25.24 17.27 18.90
CA SER A 89 -24.80 17.96 17.68
C SER A 89 -24.31 19.38 17.95
N LEU A 90 -23.25 19.79 17.26
CA LEU A 90 -22.75 21.17 17.27
C LEU A 90 -22.55 21.63 15.83
N SER A 91 -23.17 22.75 15.47
CA SER A 91 -22.95 23.41 14.18
C SER A 91 -22.23 24.74 14.36
N THR A 92 -21.51 25.19 13.33
CA THR A 92 -20.83 26.48 13.35
C THR A 92 -21.03 27.30 12.08
N GLY A 93 -21.23 28.60 12.25
CA GLY A 93 -21.47 29.56 11.16
C GLY A 93 -20.22 30.03 10.42
N HIS A 94 -19.07 30.02 11.08
CA HIS A 94 -17.76 30.44 10.55
C HIS A 94 -16.67 29.48 11.03
N ASP A 95 -15.57 29.97 11.59
CA ASP A 95 -14.38 29.16 11.87
C ASP A 95 -14.52 28.24 13.09
N ILE A 96 -13.83 27.10 13.02
CA ILE A 96 -13.43 26.32 14.21
C ILE A 96 -11.91 26.40 14.33
N ARG A 97 -11.40 26.86 15.47
CA ARG A 97 -9.95 26.95 15.75
C ARG A 97 -9.58 26.12 16.97
N VAL A 98 -8.73 25.12 16.76
CA VAL A 98 -8.29 24.20 17.82
C VAL A 98 -6.80 24.44 18.10
N GLY A 99 -6.47 24.89 19.31
CA GLY A 99 -5.11 25.29 19.67
C GLY A 99 -4.67 26.54 18.90
N GLU A 100 -5.37 27.65 19.12
CA GLU A 100 -5.09 28.94 18.47
C GLU A 100 -4.01 29.74 19.20
N GLY A 101 -2.87 29.95 18.55
CA GLY A 101 -1.75 30.79 18.98
C GLY A 101 -0.72 30.07 19.86
N ALA A 102 0.47 30.67 19.95
CA ALA A 102 1.64 30.04 20.56
C ALA A 102 1.40 29.62 22.03
N GLY A 103 1.74 28.36 22.32
CA GLY A 103 1.60 27.75 23.65
C GLY A 103 0.15 27.43 24.06
N SER A 104 -0.80 27.45 23.13
CA SER A 104 -2.17 26.96 23.36
C SER A 104 -2.29 25.48 23.02
N THR A 105 -3.25 24.81 23.67
CA THR A 105 -3.56 23.40 23.41
C THR A 105 -5.07 23.20 23.35
N GLY A 106 -5.57 22.71 22.22
CA GLY A 106 -6.98 22.42 22.01
C GLY A 106 -7.21 20.96 21.71
N THR A 107 -8.29 20.38 22.25
CA THR A 107 -8.73 19.04 21.86
C THR A 107 -10.24 19.00 21.64
N ILE A 108 -10.68 18.49 20.50
CA ILE A 108 -12.09 18.17 20.25
C ILE A 108 -12.23 16.65 20.12
N THR A 109 -13.20 16.07 20.80
CA THR A 109 -13.60 14.66 20.62
C THR A 109 -15.07 14.59 20.21
N VAL A 110 -15.33 13.94 19.08
CA VAL A 110 -16.68 13.69 18.56
C VAL A 110 -16.99 12.21 18.76
N ASN A 111 -17.79 11.88 19.77
CA ASN A 111 -18.10 10.48 20.12
C ASN A 111 -18.98 9.82 19.06
N ALA A 112 -19.03 8.48 19.07
CA ALA A 112 -19.89 7.71 18.19
C ALA A 112 -21.35 8.18 18.25
N GLY A 113 -21.96 8.40 17.08
CA GLY A 113 -23.33 8.93 16.96
C GLY A 113 -23.48 10.44 17.21
N ALA A 114 -22.39 11.17 17.49
CA ALA A 114 -22.38 12.63 17.58
C ALA A 114 -22.08 13.29 16.23
N VAL A 115 -22.47 14.56 16.06
CA VAL A 115 -22.22 15.33 14.83
C VAL A 115 -21.56 16.68 15.14
N LEU A 116 -20.48 16.99 14.41
CA LEU A 116 -19.89 18.33 14.34
C LEU A 116 -19.98 18.84 12.90
N ASP A 117 -20.70 19.93 12.66
CA ASP A 117 -20.91 20.47 11.32
C ASP A 117 -20.37 21.90 11.18
N ASN A 118 -19.37 22.06 10.32
CA ASN A 118 -18.73 23.33 9.97
C ASN A 118 -19.01 23.77 8.53
N ARG A 119 -20.08 23.28 7.89
CA ARG A 119 -20.45 23.66 6.51
C ARG A 119 -21.38 24.86 6.40
N THR A 120 -21.88 25.40 7.51
CA THR A 120 -22.95 26.43 7.44
C THR A 120 -22.45 27.84 7.09
N SER A 121 -21.18 27.99 6.68
CA SER A 121 -20.60 29.30 6.36
C SER A 121 -20.95 29.78 4.96
N SER A 122 -21.38 31.04 4.84
CA SER A 122 -21.60 31.71 3.55
C SER A 122 -20.29 32.19 2.88
N SER A 123 -19.15 31.94 3.51
CA SER A 123 -17.80 32.29 3.02
C SER A 123 -16.77 31.44 3.76
N THR A 124 -16.47 30.24 3.25
CA THR A 124 -15.25 29.45 3.58
C THR A 124 -14.77 29.56 5.03
N GLY A 125 -15.60 29.18 6.01
CA GLY A 125 -15.16 29.03 7.40
C GLY A 125 -14.05 27.99 7.47
N GLU A 126 -12.96 28.31 8.15
CA GLU A 126 -11.80 27.41 8.27
C GLU A 126 -11.95 26.52 9.52
N PHE A 127 -11.94 25.19 9.34
CA PHE A 127 -11.68 24.26 10.44
C PHE A 127 -10.17 24.06 10.59
N ALA A 128 -9.55 24.89 11.42
CA ALA A 128 -8.11 24.87 11.66
C ALA A 128 -7.74 24.06 12.92
N ILE A 129 -6.90 23.04 12.73
CA ILE A 129 -6.37 22.19 13.81
C ILE A 129 -4.89 22.50 13.99
N GLY A 130 -4.52 23.07 15.14
CA GLY A 130 -3.15 23.51 15.43
C GLY A 130 -2.82 24.85 14.77
N TYR A 131 -3.67 25.86 14.94
CA TYR A 131 -3.48 27.21 14.40
C TYR A 131 -2.43 27.95 15.22
N GLY A 132 -1.14 27.73 14.99
CA GLY A 132 -0.06 28.37 15.78
C GLY A 132 0.12 27.82 17.21
N GLY A 133 -0.68 26.85 17.62
CA GLY A 133 -0.53 26.07 18.85
C GLY A 133 -0.64 24.58 18.57
N THR A 134 -0.98 23.78 19.59
CA THR A 134 -1.20 22.34 19.46
C THR A 134 -2.68 22.03 19.41
N GLY A 135 -3.18 21.51 18.29
CA GLY A 135 -4.58 21.13 18.12
C GLY A 135 -4.74 19.64 17.87
N THR A 136 -5.78 19.04 18.46
CA THR A 136 -6.14 17.65 18.24
C THR A 136 -7.64 17.50 17.98
N LEU A 137 -8.00 16.74 16.95
CA LEU A 137 -9.37 16.33 16.66
C LEU A 137 -9.44 14.80 16.68
N ASN A 138 -10.30 14.25 17.54
CA ASN A 138 -10.57 12.81 17.63
C ASN A 138 -11.99 12.54 17.15
N VAL A 139 -12.16 11.68 16.16
CA VAL A 139 -13.45 11.44 15.50
C VAL A 139 -13.86 9.98 15.61
N TYR A 140 -14.92 9.71 16.36
CA TYR A 140 -15.66 8.44 16.42
C TYR A 140 -17.08 8.57 15.83
N GLY A 141 -17.62 9.79 15.79
CA GLY A 141 -18.91 10.13 15.17
C GLY A 141 -18.73 10.72 13.77
N THR A 142 -19.50 11.77 13.45
CA THR A 142 -19.46 12.40 12.13
C THR A 142 -19.00 13.85 12.21
N VAL A 143 -18.05 14.21 11.36
CA VAL A 143 -17.59 15.59 11.17
C VAL A 143 -17.83 16.00 9.72
N TYR A 144 -18.47 17.15 9.54
CA TYR A 144 -18.62 17.80 8.24
C TYR A 144 -17.89 19.13 8.24
N THR A 145 -17.18 19.43 7.15
CA THR A 145 -16.56 20.74 6.93
C THR A 145 -16.51 21.08 5.45
N ASP A 146 -16.37 22.36 5.11
CA ASP A 146 -16.07 22.82 3.75
C ASP A 146 -14.57 23.07 3.56
N SER A 147 -13.81 23.29 4.63
CA SER A 147 -12.36 23.39 4.55
C SER A 147 -11.72 22.95 5.87
N MET A 148 -10.72 22.08 5.79
CA MET A 148 -9.90 21.68 6.92
C MET A 148 -8.43 22.04 6.72
N ASP A 149 -7.86 22.76 7.68
CA ASP A 149 -6.44 23.06 7.73
C ASP A 149 -5.78 22.37 8.92
N ILE A 150 -4.99 21.32 8.66
CA ILE A 150 -4.20 20.62 9.67
C ILE A 150 -2.86 21.33 9.78
N THR A 151 -2.87 22.30 10.70
CA THR A 151 -2.03 23.49 10.83
C THR A 151 -2.30 24.57 9.78
N ASN A 152 -2.20 25.83 10.20
CA ASN A 152 -2.53 27.00 9.39
C ASN A 152 -1.33 27.99 9.30
N TRP A 153 -1.39 28.87 8.30
CA TRP A 153 -0.41 29.85 7.81
C TRP A 153 0.06 30.90 8.84
N GLY A 154 -0.73 31.23 9.87
CA GLY A 154 -0.45 32.38 10.72
C GLY A 154 0.80 32.27 11.62
N SER A 155 1.27 31.06 11.95
CA SER A 155 2.44 30.87 12.84
C SER A 155 3.11 29.47 12.73
N PRO A 156 3.65 29.12 11.54
CA PRO A 156 3.97 27.74 11.19
C PRO A 156 5.08 27.08 12.02
N THR A 157 5.94 27.84 12.69
CA THR A 157 7.02 27.28 13.52
C THR A 157 6.53 26.70 14.85
N SER A 158 5.31 27.05 15.27
CA SER A 158 4.70 26.60 16.53
C SER A 158 3.43 25.77 16.33
N SER A 159 2.93 25.71 15.10
CA SER A 159 1.73 24.96 14.72
C SER A 159 1.98 23.44 14.73
N THR A 160 1.20 22.70 15.53
CA THR A 160 1.12 21.24 15.47
C THR A 160 -0.35 20.81 15.47
N GLY A 161 -0.77 20.10 14.42
CA GLY A 161 -2.15 19.70 14.21
C GLY A 161 -2.25 18.20 14.02
N THR A 162 -3.17 17.54 14.72
CA THR A 162 -3.43 16.11 14.55
C THR A 162 -4.91 15.84 14.44
N VAL A 163 -5.30 15.13 13.39
CA VAL A 163 -6.65 14.59 13.20
C VAL A 163 -6.56 13.07 13.25
N ASN A 164 -7.32 12.46 14.15
CA ASN A 164 -7.45 11.02 14.30
C ASN A 164 -8.88 10.62 13.94
N VAL A 165 -9.03 9.76 12.94
CA VAL A 165 -10.34 9.21 12.55
C VAL A 165 -10.38 7.75 12.97
N PHE A 166 -11.14 7.48 14.03
CA PHE A 166 -11.25 6.16 14.66
C PHE A 166 -12.31 5.28 13.99
N ALA A 167 -12.37 4.01 14.37
CA ALA A 167 -13.40 3.08 13.91
C ALA A 167 -14.81 3.67 14.06
N GLY A 168 -15.61 3.65 12.97
CA GLY A 168 -16.94 4.26 12.91
C GLY A 168 -16.95 5.78 12.73
N GLY A 169 -15.81 6.44 12.89
CA GLY A 169 -15.61 7.85 12.64
C GLY A 169 -15.64 8.18 11.15
N VAL A 170 -16.37 9.23 10.79
CA VAL A 170 -16.51 9.72 9.42
C VAL A 170 -16.23 11.20 9.37
N VAL A 171 -15.27 11.61 8.53
CA VAL A 171 -15.03 13.01 8.21
C VAL A 171 -15.30 13.24 6.73
N VAL A 172 -16.10 14.25 6.43
CA VAL A 172 -16.36 14.71 5.05
C VAL A 172 -15.97 16.17 4.95
N ASP A 173 -14.87 16.43 4.26
CA ASP A 173 -14.40 17.76 3.88
C ASP A 173 -14.79 18.05 2.42
N ALA A 174 -15.86 18.82 2.25
CA ALA A 174 -16.46 19.09 0.95
C ALA A 174 -15.68 20.07 0.08
N GLY A 175 -14.65 20.75 0.61
CA GLY A 175 -13.90 21.73 -0.16
C GLY A 175 -12.40 21.50 -0.15
N ARG A 176 -11.69 21.98 0.87
CA ARG A 176 -10.22 22.11 0.84
C ARG A 176 -9.56 21.56 2.09
N LEU A 177 -8.80 20.48 1.91
CA LEU A 177 -7.85 19.96 2.89
C LEU A 177 -6.45 20.56 2.70
N THR A 178 -5.82 21.00 3.77
CA THR A 178 -4.36 21.21 3.83
C THR A 178 -3.72 20.47 4.99
N VAL A 179 -2.53 19.89 4.75
CA VAL A 179 -1.75 19.20 5.80
C VAL A 179 -0.36 19.81 5.92
N GLY A 180 -0.10 20.42 7.06
CA GLY A 180 1.13 21.16 7.39
C GLY A 180 2.43 20.44 7.11
N GLY A 181 3.41 21.19 6.63
CA GLY A 181 4.73 20.71 6.27
C GLY A 181 5.43 21.62 5.25
N PRO A 182 6.62 21.21 4.76
CA PRO A 182 7.46 22.02 3.86
C PRO A 182 6.81 22.39 2.52
N GLU A 183 5.91 21.54 2.01
CA GLU A 183 5.20 21.74 0.72
C GLU A 183 3.89 22.53 0.87
N SER A 184 3.56 22.91 2.10
CA SER A 184 2.40 23.71 2.46
C SER A 184 2.92 24.97 3.16
N TRP A 185 2.20 25.47 4.16
CA TRP A 185 2.55 26.73 4.83
C TRP A 185 3.56 26.56 5.97
N GLY A 186 4.18 25.38 6.12
CA GLY A 186 4.94 24.97 7.30
C GLY A 186 4.06 24.27 8.36
N GLY A 187 4.52 24.19 9.61
CA GLY A 187 3.83 23.45 10.67
C GLY A 187 4.06 21.94 10.64
N ASN A 188 3.62 21.27 11.70
CA ASN A 188 3.62 19.82 11.81
C ASN A 188 2.18 19.29 11.77
N GLY A 189 1.67 19.01 10.57
CA GLY A 189 0.33 18.47 10.35
C GLY A 189 0.33 16.95 10.18
N SER A 190 -0.64 16.28 10.82
CA SER A 190 -0.82 14.83 10.76
C SER A 190 -2.29 14.44 10.65
N LEU A 191 -2.65 13.67 9.64
CA LEU A 191 -3.93 12.98 9.50
C LEU A 191 -3.69 11.46 9.65
N VAL A 192 -4.33 10.86 10.66
CA VAL A 192 -4.19 9.43 10.98
C VAL A 192 -5.55 8.76 10.87
N ILE A 193 -5.63 7.75 10.00
CA ILE A 193 -6.82 6.93 9.82
C ILE A 193 -6.63 5.60 10.55
N TYR A 194 -7.50 5.30 11.50
CA TYR A 194 -7.52 4.02 12.19
C TYR A 194 -8.46 3.07 11.45
N ALA A 195 -8.27 1.76 11.63
CA ALA A 195 -9.05 0.76 10.95
C ALA A 195 -10.55 0.94 11.18
N GLY A 196 -11.33 0.95 10.10
CA GLY A 196 -12.78 1.23 10.14
C GLY A 196 -13.17 2.71 10.24
N GLY A 197 -12.21 3.64 10.26
CA GLY A 197 -12.44 5.08 10.10
C GLY A 197 -12.38 5.51 8.63
N SER A 198 -13.02 6.63 8.29
CA SER A 198 -13.06 7.18 6.94
C SER A 198 -12.92 8.70 6.90
N PHE A 199 -12.03 9.20 6.06
CA PHE A 199 -11.87 10.63 5.77
C PHE A 199 -11.99 10.87 4.27
N SER A 200 -12.97 11.64 3.83
CA SER A 200 -13.15 12.02 2.43
C SER A 200 -12.87 13.52 2.26
N ALA A 201 -12.06 13.88 1.27
CA ALA A 201 -11.77 15.28 0.93
C ALA A 201 -11.67 15.53 -0.57
N GLY A 202 -12.05 16.74 -0.98
CA GLY A 202 -11.70 17.28 -2.30
C GLY A 202 -10.19 17.56 -2.46
N ASP A 203 -9.70 17.58 -3.70
CA ASP A 203 -8.32 17.95 -4.03
C ASP A 203 -8.25 19.34 -4.65
N ASN A 204 -8.49 20.35 -3.82
CA ASN A 204 -8.46 21.76 -4.22
C ASN A 204 -7.09 22.43 -4.07
N TRP A 205 -6.01 21.63 -4.00
CA TRP A 205 -4.64 22.13 -3.77
C TRP A 205 -3.63 21.61 -4.78
N SER A 206 -3.93 21.73 -6.09
CA SER A 206 -2.97 21.39 -7.15
C SER A 206 -2.39 19.97 -7.03
N SER A 207 -3.24 18.98 -6.72
CA SER A 207 -2.86 17.57 -6.66
C SER A 207 -1.88 17.18 -5.54
N LYS A 208 -1.91 17.90 -4.40
CA LYS A 208 -0.99 17.66 -3.27
C LYS A 208 -1.35 16.49 -2.37
N LEU A 209 -2.54 15.90 -2.48
CA LEU A 209 -2.93 14.74 -1.66
C LEU A 209 -1.91 13.61 -1.74
N GLN A 210 -1.41 13.30 -2.95
CA GLN A 210 -0.43 12.22 -3.14
C GLN A 210 0.92 12.52 -2.47
N SER A 211 1.38 13.78 -2.46
CA SER A 211 2.66 14.12 -1.83
C SER A 211 2.58 14.04 -0.30
N TRP A 212 1.43 14.40 0.28
CA TRP A 212 1.19 14.24 1.72
C TRP A 212 1.12 12.77 2.17
N ILE A 213 0.60 11.89 1.32
CA ILE A 213 0.65 10.43 1.55
C ILE A 213 2.10 9.95 1.47
N ALA A 214 2.83 10.32 0.42
CA ALA A 214 4.20 9.88 0.18
C ALA A 214 5.16 10.23 1.33
N ARG A 215 4.97 11.39 1.98
CA ARG A 215 5.77 11.80 3.16
C ARG A 215 5.22 11.32 4.52
N GLY A 216 4.13 10.55 4.54
CA GLY A 216 3.52 10.00 5.76
C GLY A 216 2.69 10.99 6.61
N ALA A 217 2.33 12.14 6.05
CA ALA A 217 1.50 13.13 6.74
C ALA A 217 0.02 12.72 6.76
N ILE A 218 -0.43 12.06 5.69
CA ILE A 218 -1.66 11.26 5.67
C ILE A 218 -1.22 9.80 5.74
N ARG A 219 -1.65 9.08 6.78
CA ARG A 219 -1.26 7.68 7.00
C ARG A 219 -2.34 6.92 7.75
N ALA A 220 -2.24 5.59 7.69
CA ALA A 220 -2.98 4.74 8.60
C ALA A 220 -2.29 4.67 9.97
N GLU A 221 -3.00 4.17 10.98
CA GLU A 221 -2.41 3.83 12.27
C GLU A 221 -1.29 2.78 12.13
N PRO A 222 -0.33 2.71 13.08
CA PRO A 222 0.74 1.72 13.03
C PRO A 222 0.19 0.29 12.91
N GLY A 223 0.62 -0.43 11.87
CA GLY A 223 0.19 -1.81 11.60
C GLY A 223 -0.99 -1.93 10.62
N ALA A 224 -1.72 -0.84 10.36
CA ALA A 224 -2.76 -0.79 9.33
C ALA A 224 -2.21 -0.35 7.97
N LEU A 225 -2.89 -0.74 6.90
CA LEU A 225 -2.66 -0.23 5.55
C LEU A 225 -3.61 0.94 5.28
N LEU A 226 -3.07 2.02 4.70
CA LEU A 226 -3.87 3.12 4.16
C LEU A 226 -4.45 2.70 2.81
N VAL A 227 -5.77 2.68 2.70
CA VAL A 227 -6.48 2.50 1.44
C VAL A 227 -6.94 3.86 0.95
N VAL A 228 -6.59 4.16 -0.30
CA VAL A 228 -6.88 5.43 -0.96
C VAL A 228 -7.79 5.12 -2.14
N THR A 229 -8.97 5.71 -2.14
CA THR A 229 -9.96 5.57 -3.21
C THR A 229 -10.14 6.93 -3.86
N ASP A 230 -9.81 7.03 -5.14
CA ASP A 230 -10.06 8.24 -5.92
C ASP A 230 -11.56 8.47 -6.11
N HIS A 231 -11.99 9.73 -6.06
CA HIS A 231 -13.36 10.07 -6.40
C HIS A 231 -13.57 9.96 -7.91
N GLY A 232 -14.75 9.49 -8.33
CA GLY A 232 -15.10 9.42 -9.75
C GLY A 232 -15.50 10.77 -10.36
N SER A 233 -15.87 11.75 -9.52
CA SER A 233 -16.45 13.04 -9.93
C SER A 233 -15.51 14.24 -9.85
N ASP A 234 -14.43 14.11 -9.08
CA ASP A 234 -13.46 15.18 -8.81
C ASP A 234 -12.09 14.60 -8.48
N ALA A 235 -11.08 15.45 -8.33
CA ALA A 235 -9.72 15.01 -8.01
C ALA A 235 -9.53 14.54 -6.55
N GLY A 236 -10.58 14.64 -5.73
CA GLY A 236 -10.58 14.26 -4.32
C GLY A 236 -10.38 12.77 -4.08
N LYS A 237 -10.16 12.45 -2.81
CA LYS A 237 -9.85 11.09 -2.35
C LYS A 237 -10.59 10.77 -1.05
N THR A 238 -10.92 9.50 -0.91
CA THR A 238 -11.35 8.91 0.35
C THR A 238 -10.23 8.06 0.92
N PHE A 239 -9.86 8.33 2.16
CA PHE A 239 -8.87 7.61 2.94
C PHE A 239 -9.59 6.70 3.94
N THR A 240 -9.30 5.41 3.86
CA THR A 240 -9.72 4.42 4.85
C THR A 240 -8.49 3.67 5.35
N ALA A 241 -8.62 2.99 6.48
CA ALA A 241 -7.59 2.10 6.97
C ALA A 241 -8.17 0.73 7.27
N VAL A 242 -7.31 -0.26 7.13
CA VAL A 242 -7.64 -1.68 7.16
C VAL A 242 -6.49 -2.40 7.83
N MET A 243 -6.81 -3.21 8.84
CA MET A 243 -5.81 -4.07 9.46
C MET A 243 -5.57 -5.25 8.53
N PRO A 244 -4.31 -5.52 8.13
CA PRO A 244 -3.96 -6.75 7.49
C PRO A 244 -4.33 -7.92 8.40
N THR A 245 -5.04 -8.88 7.84
CA THR A 245 -5.39 -10.12 8.52
C THR A 245 -4.23 -11.10 8.53
N THR A 246 -3.18 -10.87 7.73
CA THR A 246 -2.00 -11.72 7.65
C THR A 246 -0.72 -10.91 7.92
N ALA A 247 0.37 -11.62 8.22
CA ALA A 247 1.68 -11.00 8.30
C ALA A 247 2.10 -10.40 6.94
N TRP A 248 2.79 -9.27 6.97
CA TRP A 248 3.17 -8.49 5.78
C TRP A 248 4.49 -7.74 6.01
N ASN A 249 5.06 -7.13 4.96
CA ASN A 249 6.34 -6.42 5.00
C ASN A 249 7.48 -7.26 5.65
N PRO A 250 7.81 -8.40 5.04
CA PRO A 250 8.85 -9.30 5.53
C PRO A 250 10.25 -8.68 5.44
N TYR A 251 11.13 -9.12 6.35
CA TYR A 251 12.58 -9.05 6.22
C TYR A 251 13.17 -10.43 6.56
N PRO A 252 14.06 -11.01 5.74
CA PRO A 252 14.42 -10.55 4.40
C PRO A 252 13.19 -10.40 3.50
N ALA A 253 13.17 -9.34 2.70
CA ALA A 253 12.05 -9.04 1.83
C ALA A 253 11.88 -10.15 0.78
N GLU A 254 10.69 -10.24 0.19
CA GLU A 254 10.41 -11.17 -0.90
C GLU A 254 11.46 -11.00 -2.02
N ASN A 255 12.18 -12.08 -2.33
CA ASN A 255 13.30 -12.20 -3.27
C ASN A 255 14.58 -11.41 -2.94
N GLU A 256 14.72 -10.90 -1.72
CA GLU A 256 15.97 -10.27 -1.28
C GLU A 256 17.12 -11.29 -1.27
N VAL A 257 18.33 -10.83 -1.59
CA VAL A 257 19.55 -11.62 -1.52
C VAL A 257 20.42 -11.07 -0.40
N ILE A 258 20.45 -11.71 0.75
CA ILE A 258 21.17 -11.22 1.92
C ILE A 258 22.57 -11.83 2.05
N THR A 259 23.45 -11.16 2.80
CA THR A 259 24.80 -11.66 3.11
C THR A 259 24.89 -12.35 4.47
N SER A 260 23.92 -12.12 5.36
CA SER A 260 23.87 -12.78 6.65
C SER A 260 23.49 -14.25 6.49
N THR A 261 24.34 -15.15 6.96
CA THR A 261 24.03 -16.58 7.06
C THR A 261 23.21 -16.92 8.31
N THR A 262 22.96 -15.96 9.20
CA THR A 262 22.14 -16.14 10.41
C THR A 262 21.17 -14.96 10.55
N PRO A 263 20.31 -14.72 9.55
CA PRO A 263 19.42 -13.57 9.57
C PRO A 263 18.39 -13.70 10.70
N THR A 264 17.91 -12.57 11.18
CA THR A 264 16.68 -12.51 11.96
C THR A 264 15.55 -12.19 11.00
N LEU A 265 14.62 -13.13 10.86
CA LEU A 265 13.37 -12.90 10.15
C LEU A 265 12.54 -11.88 10.94
N SER A 266 11.89 -10.95 10.28
CA SER A 266 10.94 -10.02 10.91
C SER A 266 9.80 -9.66 9.98
N TRP A 267 8.64 -9.41 10.54
CA TRP A 267 7.45 -9.05 9.77
C TRP A 267 6.68 -7.93 10.47
N THR A 268 5.75 -7.34 9.75
CA THR A 268 4.67 -6.59 10.37
C THR A 268 3.46 -7.51 10.50
N GLY A 269 2.77 -7.46 11.63
CA GLY A 269 1.54 -8.22 11.85
C GLY A 269 0.38 -7.30 12.17
N GLY A 270 -0.84 -7.84 12.04
CA GLY A 270 -2.10 -7.17 12.38
C GLY A 270 -2.29 -6.94 13.88
N ASN A 271 -3.54 -6.83 14.34
CA ASN A 271 -3.86 -6.57 15.74
C ASN A 271 -3.31 -7.69 16.64
N THR A 272 -2.91 -7.31 17.86
CA THR A 272 -2.11 -8.09 18.81
C THR A 272 -2.54 -9.55 18.96
N GLY A 273 -1.71 -10.47 18.46
CA GLY A 273 -1.87 -11.91 18.58
C GLY A 273 -0.52 -12.62 18.67
N SER A 274 -0.45 -13.90 18.31
CA SER A 274 0.80 -14.66 18.19
C SER A 274 1.07 -15.11 16.76
N TYR A 275 2.26 -15.65 16.50
CA TYR A 275 2.69 -15.97 15.14
C TYR A 275 3.35 -17.34 15.05
N ASP A 276 2.80 -18.22 14.22
CA ASP A 276 3.41 -19.50 13.88
C ASP A 276 4.42 -19.32 12.75
N ILE A 277 5.66 -19.73 12.98
CA ILE A 277 6.76 -19.49 12.05
C ILE A 277 7.07 -20.77 11.28
N TYR A 278 7.18 -20.64 9.95
CA TYR A 278 7.56 -21.72 9.05
C TYR A 278 8.79 -21.29 8.26
N PHE A 279 9.81 -22.15 8.18
CA PHE A 279 11.06 -21.87 7.47
C PHE A 279 11.69 -23.14 6.89
N GLY A 280 12.07 -23.12 5.61
CA GLY A 280 12.71 -24.25 4.94
C GLY A 280 13.21 -23.93 3.54
N THR A 281 13.62 -24.95 2.79
CA THR A 281 14.10 -24.82 1.39
C THR A 281 13.16 -25.49 0.37
N ASP A 282 12.09 -26.14 0.85
CA ASP A 282 11.11 -26.83 0.02
C ASP A 282 9.77 -26.12 0.15
N ILE A 283 9.39 -25.37 -0.89
CA ILE A 283 8.15 -24.61 -0.92
C ILE A 283 6.92 -25.51 -0.71
N ASN A 284 6.93 -26.74 -1.24
CA ASN A 284 5.77 -27.65 -1.17
C ASN A 284 5.56 -28.18 0.25
N LYS A 285 6.63 -28.42 1.00
CA LYS A 285 6.50 -28.76 2.43
C LYS A 285 6.05 -27.55 3.23
N LEU A 286 6.62 -26.38 2.94
CA LEU A 286 6.33 -25.17 3.67
C LEU A 286 4.88 -24.73 3.55
N VAL A 287 4.30 -24.70 2.33
CA VAL A 287 2.89 -24.33 2.11
C VAL A 287 1.91 -25.25 2.87
N ASN A 288 2.30 -26.51 3.10
CA ASN A 288 1.46 -27.52 3.78
C ASN A 288 1.77 -27.66 5.27
N ALA A 289 2.90 -27.13 5.76
CA ALA A 289 3.28 -27.22 7.16
C ALA A 289 2.26 -26.49 8.05
N ARG A 290 1.92 -27.06 9.21
CA ARG A 290 1.01 -26.46 10.20
C ARG A 290 1.53 -26.77 11.60
N CYS A 291 1.22 -25.90 12.57
CA CYS A 291 1.22 -26.27 13.98
C CYS A 291 0.25 -27.45 14.18
N LEU A 292 0.60 -28.41 15.03
CA LEU A 292 -0.22 -29.59 15.24
C LEU A 292 -1.46 -29.24 16.04
N THR A 293 -2.61 -29.80 15.68
CA THR A 293 -3.81 -29.71 16.54
C THR A 293 -3.49 -30.35 17.89
N GLY A 294 -3.64 -29.58 18.96
CA GLY A 294 -3.30 -29.99 20.32
C GLY A 294 -1.87 -29.68 20.75
N ASP A 295 -1.08 -28.95 19.97
CA ASP A 295 0.17 -28.31 20.42
C ASP A 295 -0.16 -26.88 20.90
N PHE A 296 -0.53 -26.75 22.18
CA PHE A 296 -1.03 -25.50 22.75
C PHE A 296 0.08 -24.55 23.17
N ASN A 297 1.30 -25.06 23.40
CA ASN A 297 2.45 -24.23 23.73
C ASN A 297 3.28 -23.84 22.49
N GLY A 298 2.95 -24.38 21.31
CA GLY A 298 3.61 -24.10 20.04
C GLY A 298 5.06 -24.58 20.02
N ASP A 299 5.38 -25.65 20.76
CA ASP A 299 6.74 -26.21 20.83
C ASP A 299 7.05 -27.22 19.70
N GLY A 300 6.04 -27.52 18.89
CA GLY A 300 6.11 -28.44 17.77
C GLY A 300 5.84 -29.90 18.16
N GLN A 301 5.45 -30.22 19.39
CA GLN A 301 5.17 -31.58 19.84
C GLN A 301 3.95 -31.66 20.75
N VAL A 302 2.95 -32.47 20.39
CA VAL A 302 1.82 -32.73 21.29
C VAL A 302 2.23 -33.66 22.42
N ASN A 303 2.36 -33.11 23.63
CA ASN A 303 2.93 -33.79 24.78
C ASN A 303 2.17 -33.51 26.10
N LEU A 304 2.78 -33.89 27.23
CA LEU A 304 2.15 -33.74 28.55
C LEU A 304 1.89 -32.28 28.93
N THR A 305 2.69 -31.34 28.42
CA THR A 305 2.47 -29.90 28.60
C THR A 305 1.15 -29.51 27.96
N ASP A 306 0.87 -29.98 26.75
CA ASP A 306 -0.39 -29.70 26.06
C ASP A 306 -1.59 -30.37 26.71
N LEU A 307 -1.41 -31.63 27.14
CA LEU A 307 -2.44 -32.33 27.89
C LEU A 307 -2.80 -31.57 29.18
N SER A 308 -1.84 -30.89 29.79
CA SER A 308 -2.11 -30.06 30.98
C SER A 308 -2.99 -28.85 30.65
N THR A 309 -2.78 -28.20 29.51
CA THR A 309 -3.63 -27.10 29.01
C THR A 309 -5.02 -27.61 28.67
N PHE A 310 -5.10 -28.74 27.97
CA PHE A 310 -6.37 -29.42 27.67
C PHE A 310 -7.16 -29.72 28.94
N ALA A 311 -6.49 -30.30 29.95
CA ALA A 311 -7.11 -30.67 31.22
C ALA A 311 -7.60 -29.45 32.03
N GLN A 312 -6.98 -28.28 31.88
CA GLN A 312 -7.45 -27.03 32.50
C GLN A 312 -8.76 -26.54 31.89
N GLN A 313 -9.00 -26.83 30.61
CA GLN A 313 -10.21 -26.43 29.90
C GLN A 313 -11.29 -27.52 29.91
N TRP A 314 -10.98 -28.71 30.42
CA TRP A 314 -11.89 -29.86 30.43
C TRP A 314 -13.26 -29.54 31.03
N LEU A 315 -14.32 -29.84 30.29
CA LEU A 315 -15.73 -29.55 30.63
C LEU A 315 -16.04 -28.07 30.85
N THR A 316 -15.25 -27.18 30.25
CA THR A 316 -15.49 -25.74 30.24
C THR A 316 -15.70 -25.25 28.81
N ALA A 317 -16.34 -24.09 28.66
CA ALA A 317 -16.33 -23.32 27.42
C ALA A 317 -15.11 -22.38 27.48
N PRO A 318 -14.08 -22.56 26.63
CA PRO A 318 -12.91 -21.69 26.66
C PRO A 318 -13.30 -20.24 26.37
N ASP A 319 -12.75 -19.30 27.16
CA ASP A 319 -12.95 -17.88 26.93
C ASP A 319 -12.36 -17.45 25.58
N ALA A 320 -13.01 -16.49 24.90
CA ALA A 320 -12.49 -15.90 23.68
C ALA A 320 -11.07 -15.33 23.91
N GLY A 321 -10.13 -15.65 23.02
CA GLY A 321 -8.73 -15.23 23.11
C GLY A 321 -7.80 -16.16 23.90
N VAL A 322 -8.27 -17.31 24.39
CA VAL A 322 -7.41 -18.41 24.88
C VAL A 322 -7.34 -19.52 23.83
N LEU A 323 -6.15 -20.04 23.50
CA LEU A 323 -6.01 -21.19 22.60
C LEU A 323 -6.96 -22.32 23.04
N SER A 324 -8.02 -22.52 22.25
CA SER A 324 -9.15 -23.36 22.62
C SER A 324 -8.83 -24.83 22.38
N ALA A 325 -9.05 -25.65 23.41
CA ALA A 325 -9.07 -27.09 23.32
C ALA A 325 -10.42 -27.64 22.82
N ASP A 326 -11.42 -26.80 22.61
CA ASP A 326 -12.68 -27.14 21.93
C ASP A 326 -12.45 -27.02 20.42
N PHE A 327 -12.03 -28.13 19.81
CA PHE A 327 -11.62 -28.18 18.42
C PHE A 327 -12.81 -28.36 17.47
N ASP A 328 -13.96 -28.83 17.95
CA ASP A 328 -15.17 -28.99 17.16
C ASP A 328 -16.17 -27.84 17.31
N ALA A 329 -15.81 -26.84 18.12
CA ALA A 329 -16.59 -25.64 18.40
C ALA A 329 -17.99 -25.97 18.93
N SER A 330 -18.12 -27.05 19.69
CA SER A 330 -19.36 -27.44 20.37
C SER A 330 -19.72 -26.52 21.54
N GLY A 331 -18.77 -25.68 21.97
CA GLY A 331 -18.89 -24.77 23.11
C GLY A 331 -18.45 -25.41 24.43
N ILE A 332 -17.88 -26.62 24.41
CA ILE A 332 -17.37 -27.31 25.59
C ILE A 332 -16.19 -28.21 25.22
N VAL A 333 -15.13 -28.22 26.02
CA VAL A 333 -14.03 -29.18 25.84
C VAL A 333 -14.43 -30.54 26.39
N GLU A 334 -14.58 -31.53 25.52
CA GLU A 334 -15.04 -32.87 25.89
C GLU A 334 -14.28 -33.99 25.19
N ILE A 335 -14.82 -35.22 25.29
CA ILE A 335 -14.12 -36.44 24.84
C ILE A 335 -13.84 -36.44 23.33
N ASN A 336 -14.66 -35.74 22.55
CA ASN A 336 -14.46 -35.58 21.12
C ASN A 336 -13.19 -34.75 20.83
N ASP A 337 -12.92 -33.73 21.64
CA ASP A 337 -11.71 -32.95 21.55
C ASP A 337 -10.48 -33.70 22.05
N PHE A 338 -10.65 -34.49 23.12
CA PHE A 338 -9.58 -35.33 23.62
C PHE A 338 -9.15 -36.34 22.55
N ALA A 339 -10.08 -36.89 21.78
CA ALA A 339 -9.76 -37.78 20.66
C ALA A 339 -8.91 -37.08 19.59
N ARG A 340 -9.15 -35.78 19.34
CA ARG A 340 -8.34 -34.98 18.40
C ARG A 340 -6.95 -34.70 18.96
N LEU A 341 -6.81 -34.34 20.23
CA LEU A 341 -5.49 -34.23 20.87
C LEU A 341 -4.73 -35.56 20.83
N ALA A 342 -5.41 -36.65 21.20
CA ALA A 342 -4.84 -38.00 21.22
C ALA A 342 -4.41 -38.48 19.83
N SER A 343 -5.08 -38.03 18.75
CA SER A 343 -4.71 -38.37 17.37
C SER A 343 -3.32 -37.86 16.97
N ASN A 344 -2.84 -36.79 17.61
CA ASN A 344 -1.51 -36.23 17.40
C ASN A 344 -0.56 -36.53 18.57
N TRP A 345 -0.95 -37.35 19.55
CA TRP A 345 -0.13 -37.60 20.74
C TRP A 345 1.29 -38.05 20.39
N GLN A 346 2.30 -37.37 20.96
CA GLN A 346 3.72 -37.58 20.69
C GLN A 346 4.13 -37.42 19.21
N THR A 347 3.27 -36.81 18.40
CA THR A 347 3.61 -36.41 17.03
C THR A 347 4.44 -35.13 17.09
N ILE A 348 5.39 -35.03 16.16
CA ILE A 348 6.25 -33.86 15.99
C ILE A 348 5.82 -33.18 14.69
N ALA A 349 5.66 -31.86 14.73
CA ALA A 349 5.34 -31.06 13.56
C ALA A 349 6.40 -31.25 12.47
N GLY A 350 6.03 -30.94 11.22
CA GLY A 350 6.98 -30.94 10.10
C GLY A 350 8.18 -30.05 10.42
N ALA A 351 9.36 -30.42 9.93
CA ALA A 351 10.61 -29.71 10.23
C ALA A 351 10.58 -28.23 9.83
N GLU A 352 9.65 -27.84 8.97
CA GLU A 352 9.41 -26.46 8.54
C GLU A 352 8.83 -25.60 9.67
N TYR A 353 8.02 -26.15 10.59
CA TYR A 353 7.49 -25.42 11.74
C TYR A 353 8.61 -25.11 12.74
N LYS A 354 8.71 -23.84 13.13
CA LYS A 354 9.77 -23.30 14.01
C LYS A 354 9.23 -22.84 15.37
N GLY A 355 7.98 -23.15 15.65
CA GLY A 355 7.29 -22.76 16.87
C GLY A 355 6.58 -21.42 16.77
N ASN A 356 5.87 -21.10 17.85
CA ASN A 356 5.11 -19.87 18.00
C ASN A 356 5.97 -18.71 18.53
N GLN A 357 5.67 -17.48 18.10
CA GLN A 357 6.31 -16.25 18.54
C GLN A 357 5.26 -15.24 19.02
N ALA A 358 5.47 -14.67 20.21
CA ALA A 358 4.73 -13.48 20.64
C ALA A 358 5.29 -12.19 20.02
N GLY A 359 6.58 -12.20 19.68
CA GLY A 359 7.25 -11.10 18.99
C GLY A 359 7.07 -11.18 17.48
N LYS A 360 7.48 -10.11 16.79
CA LYS A 360 7.43 -10.00 15.32
C LYS A 360 8.78 -10.35 14.65
N THR A 361 9.58 -11.18 15.32
CA THR A 361 10.91 -11.57 14.88
C THR A 361 11.19 -13.05 15.19
N TYR A 362 12.05 -13.67 14.38
CA TYR A 362 12.55 -15.03 14.58
C TYR A 362 14.01 -15.13 14.14
N ALA A 363 14.91 -15.47 15.06
CA ALA A 363 16.34 -15.58 14.77
C ALA A 363 16.67 -16.98 14.20
N ILE A 364 17.26 -17.03 13.01
CA ILE A 364 17.74 -18.30 12.45
C ILE A 364 19.06 -18.68 13.14
N ALA A 365 18.99 -19.72 13.97
CA ALA A 365 20.15 -20.20 14.75
C ALA A 365 21.19 -20.95 13.91
N SER A 366 20.75 -21.68 12.88
CA SER A 366 21.64 -22.50 12.03
C SER A 366 22.10 -21.70 10.82
N SER A 367 23.41 -21.69 10.56
CA SER A 367 23.98 -21.00 9.41
C SER A 367 23.37 -21.49 8.09
N LEU A 368 22.85 -20.55 7.31
CA LEU A 368 22.36 -20.77 5.96
C LEU A 368 23.51 -21.02 5.00
N THR A 369 23.32 -21.98 4.09
CA THR A 369 24.19 -22.19 2.94
C THR A 369 23.94 -21.10 1.90
N VAL A 370 25.01 -20.61 1.27
CA VAL A 370 24.96 -19.69 0.13
C VAL A 370 24.48 -20.43 -1.13
N GLY A 371 23.56 -19.81 -1.88
CA GLY A 371 23.06 -20.32 -3.17
C GLY A 371 21.59 -20.76 -3.18
N PRO A 372 21.11 -21.60 -2.23
CA PRO A 372 19.71 -22.00 -2.17
C PRO A 372 18.74 -20.83 -1.99
N THR A 373 17.50 -21.06 -2.41
CA THR A 373 16.35 -20.24 -2.02
C THR A 373 15.76 -20.80 -0.74
N TYR A 374 15.58 -19.91 0.23
CA TYR A 374 14.87 -20.19 1.47
C TYR A 374 13.47 -19.64 1.36
N TYR A 375 12.51 -20.39 1.87
CA TYR A 375 11.11 -20.02 1.96
C TYR A 375 10.73 -19.87 3.42
N TRP A 376 9.84 -18.93 3.69
CA TRP A 376 9.28 -18.74 5.02
C TRP A 376 7.87 -18.21 4.96
N ARG A 377 7.09 -18.54 5.99
CA ARG A 377 5.70 -18.10 6.13
C ARG A 377 5.47 -17.77 7.60
N VAL A 378 4.60 -16.81 7.83
CA VAL A 378 4.16 -16.44 9.17
C VAL A 378 2.65 -16.49 9.21
N ASP A 379 2.11 -17.45 9.95
CA ASP A 379 0.67 -17.51 10.18
C ASP A 379 0.34 -16.71 11.43
N MET A 380 -0.63 -15.82 11.34
CA MET A 380 -1.07 -15.00 12.46
C MET A 380 -2.22 -15.68 13.19
N ILE A 381 -2.17 -15.70 14.50
CA ILE A 381 -3.28 -16.07 15.37
C ILE A 381 -3.75 -14.78 16.04
N ASP A 382 -4.93 -14.30 15.69
CA ASP A 382 -5.45 -13.02 16.21
C ASP A 382 -5.98 -13.11 17.66
N THR A 383 -6.51 -12.00 18.18
CA THR A 383 -7.09 -11.94 19.54
C THR A 383 -8.30 -12.84 19.74
N ASP A 384 -8.96 -13.27 18.65
CA ASP A 384 -10.12 -14.16 18.68
C ASP A 384 -9.70 -15.62 18.42
N ASN A 385 -8.39 -15.91 18.46
CA ASN A 385 -7.74 -17.17 18.09
C ASN A 385 -8.07 -17.67 16.68
N GLN A 386 -8.42 -16.77 15.76
CA GLN A 386 -8.56 -17.15 14.36
C GLN A 386 -7.19 -17.26 13.70
N LEU A 387 -6.97 -18.38 13.01
CA LEU A 387 -5.76 -18.62 12.24
C LEU A 387 -5.86 -17.95 10.87
N HIS A 388 -4.94 -17.04 10.61
CA HIS A 388 -4.77 -16.38 9.32
C HIS A 388 -3.46 -16.84 8.68
N ILE A 389 -3.59 -17.67 7.65
CA ILE A 389 -2.43 -18.22 6.94
C ILE A 389 -1.73 -17.10 6.17
N GLY A 390 -0.43 -16.91 6.44
CA GLY A 390 0.37 -15.88 5.80
C GLY A 390 0.78 -16.22 4.37
N GLU A 391 1.37 -15.24 3.71
CA GLU A 391 2.03 -15.48 2.43
C GLU A 391 3.34 -16.23 2.60
N VAL A 392 3.73 -16.95 1.54
CA VAL A 392 5.07 -17.53 1.46
C VAL A 392 6.02 -16.50 0.86
N TRP A 393 7.00 -16.11 1.65
CA TRP A 393 8.11 -15.29 1.21
C TRP A 393 9.33 -16.13 0.93
N ARG A 394 10.23 -15.61 0.10
CA ARG A 394 11.48 -16.26 -0.27
C ARG A 394 12.65 -15.30 -0.26
N PHE A 395 13.84 -15.80 0.02
CA PHE A 395 15.08 -15.02 -0.08
C PHE A 395 16.26 -15.94 -0.39
N ASN A 396 17.38 -15.36 -0.82
CA ASN A 396 18.63 -16.09 -1.03
C ASN A 396 19.71 -15.59 -0.07
N CYS A 397 20.68 -16.46 0.22
CA CYS A 397 21.92 -16.06 0.86
C CYS A 397 23.05 -16.04 -0.19
N SER A 398 23.82 -14.95 -0.25
CA SER A 398 24.94 -14.77 -1.17
C SER A 398 26.11 -14.03 -0.51
N THR A 399 27.20 -13.83 -1.25
CA THR A 399 28.35 -13.01 -0.84
C THR A 399 28.15 -11.51 -1.07
N GLN A 400 27.10 -11.14 -1.80
CA GLN A 400 26.72 -9.77 -2.10
C GLN A 400 25.26 -9.54 -1.70
N HIS A 401 24.99 -8.39 -1.08
CA HIS A 401 23.62 -7.98 -0.77
C HIS A 401 22.97 -7.46 -2.04
N MET A 402 21.80 -8.01 -2.38
CA MET A 402 20.99 -7.52 -3.49
C MET A 402 19.55 -7.31 -3.04
N VAL A 403 18.98 -6.18 -3.46
CA VAL A 403 17.58 -5.83 -3.21
C VAL A 403 16.77 -6.14 -4.45
N GLU A 404 15.74 -6.98 -4.33
CA GLU A 404 14.74 -7.16 -5.38
C GLU A 404 13.91 -5.88 -5.50
N LEU A 405 13.80 -5.37 -6.73
CA LEU A 405 13.05 -4.16 -7.03
C LEU A 405 11.56 -4.46 -7.24
N PHE A 406 11.20 -5.63 -7.78
CA PHE A 406 9.79 -6.03 -7.90
C PHE A 406 9.24 -6.57 -6.57
N LYS A 407 8.10 -6.06 -6.12
CA LYS A 407 7.33 -6.57 -4.96
C LYS A 407 6.65 -7.90 -5.24
N ASP A 408 6.25 -8.12 -6.48
CA ASP A 408 5.50 -9.30 -6.91
C ASP A 408 6.04 -9.87 -8.24
N PRO A 409 7.30 -10.32 -8.30
CA PRO A 409 7.90 -10.80 -9.54
C PRO A 409 7.20 -12.02 -10.17
N TYR A 410 6.32 -12.68 -9.42
CA TYR A 410 5.61 -13.90 -9.81
C TYR A 410 4.09 -13.66 -10.02
N PHE A 411 3.62 -12.41 -10.03
CA PHE A 411 2.22 -12.06 -10.30
C PHE A 411 1.19 -12.71 -9.34
N GLN A 412 1.60 -12.96 -8.10
CA GLN A 412 0.77 -13.62 -7.08
C GLN A 412 -0.27 -12.69 -6.45
N HIS A 413 -0.11 -11.37 -6.58
CA HIS A 413 -1.03 -10.35 -6.05
C HIS A 413 -2.03 -9.86 -7.10
N GLY A 414 -1.95 -10.35 -8.34
CA GLY A 414 -2.84 -9.98 -9.44
C GLY A 414 -2.42 -8.70 -10.16
N LEU A 415 -3.38 -8.06 -10.84
CA LEU A 415 -3.17 -6.86 -11.66
C LEU A 415 -4.22 -5.79 -11.36
N GLN A 416 -3.79 -4.52 -11.26
CA GLN A 416 -4.67 -3.36 -11.29
C GLN A 416 -4.94 -2.98 -12.75
N VAL A 417 -6.18 -3.12 -13.21
CA VAL A 417 -6.56 -2.85 -14.61
C VAL A 417 -6.80 -1.36 -14.80
N TYR A 418 -6.21 -0.79 -15.85
CA TYR A 418 -6.42 0.60 -16.27
C TYR A 418 -7.26 0.68 -17.53
N ASN A 419 -8.04 1.75 -17.61
CA ASN A 419 -8.86 2.05 -18.77
C ASN A 419 -8.03 2.15 -20.06
N PRO A 420 -8.49 1.64 -21.21
CA PRO A 420 -7.78 1.74 -22.48
C PRO A 420 -7.51 3.17 -22.97
N THR A 421 -8.20 4.16 -22.40
CA THR A 421 -8.05 5.58 -22.76
C THR A 421 -6.63 6.09 -22.44
N PRO A 422 -5.96 6.77 -23.39
CA PRO A 422 -4.66 7.38 -23.13
C PRO A 422 -4.66 8.31 -21.92
N GLY A 423 -3.67 8.15 -21.04
CA GLY A 423 -3.51 8.98 -19.84
C GLY A 423 -4.39 8.58 -18.66
N ALA A 424 -5.01 7.39 -18.65
CA ALA A 424 -5.69 6.86 -17.47
C ALA A 424 -4.72 6.76 -16.27
N THR A 425 -5.05 7.44 -15.17
CA THR A 425 -4.19 7.53 -13.96
C THR A 425 -4.69 6.71 -12.78
N ALA A 426 -5.94 6.25 -12.81
CA ALA A 426 -6.55 5.43 -11.77
C ALA A 426 -6.99 4.06 -12.33
N PRO A 427 -6.80 2.98 -11.57
CA PRO A 427 -7.28 1.66 -11.97
C PRO A 427 -8.81 1.60 -11.89
N GLU A 428 -9.42 0.91 -12.86
CA GLU A 428 -10.88 0.69 -12.97
C GLU A 428 -11.32 -0.71 -12.51
N GLY A 429 -10.37 -1.60 -12.24
CA GLY A 429 -10.64 -2.98 -11.85
C GLY A 429 -9.41 -3.73 -11.37
N ILE A 430 -9.62 -4.99 -10.97
CA ILE A 430 -8.58 -5.89 -10.51
C ILE A 430 -8.78 -7.26 -11.17
N LEU A 431 -7.71 -7.83 -11.73
CA LEU A 431 -7.65 -9.26 -12.08
C LEU A 431 -6.91 -9.99 -10.96
N LYS A 432 -7.56 -10.97 -10.33
CA LYS A 432 -6.98 -11.78 -9.24
C LYS A 432 -7.30 -13.25 -9.43
N TRP A 433 -6.31 -14.12 -9.21
CA TRP A 433 -6.48 -15.58 -9.31
C TRP A 433 -6.69 -16.25 -7.94
N ASN A 434 -6.50 -15.50 -6.85
CA ASN A 434 -6.74 -15.93 -5.47
C ASN A 434 -7.52 -14.85 -4.69
N ASP A 435 -8.06 -15.23 -3.53
CA ASP A 435 -8.76 -14.32 -2.62
C ASP A 435 -7.85 -13.71 -1.53
N GLY A 436 -6.53 -13.81 -1.71
CA GLY A 436 -5.56 -13.15 -0.85
C GLY A 436 -5.78 -11.63 -0.85
N TRP A 437 -5.81 -11.04 0.34
CA TRP A 437 -6.11 -9.62 0.54
C TRP A 437 -4.87 -8.73 0.29
N GLN A 438 -4.15 -8.93 -0.81
CA GLN A 438 -3.05 -8.03 -1.18
C GLN A 438 -3.46 -7.17 -2.36
N LYS A 439 -3.26 -5.86 -2.21
CA LYS A 439 -3.44 -4.91 -3.31
C LYS A 439 -2.43 -5.28 -4.40
N PRO A 440 -2.86 -5.51 -5.65
CA PRO A 440 -1.93 -5.81 -6.73
C PRO A 440 -0.87 -4.73 -6.88
N SER A 441 0.39 -5.15 -7.02
CA SER A 441 1.52 -4.22 -7.23
C SER A 441 1.71 -3.85 -8.71
N TRP A 442 1.19 -4.68 -9.61
CA TRP A 442 1.26 -4.48 -11.06
C TRP A 442 0.09 -3.66 -11.57
N GLY A 443 0.36 -2.55 -12.23
CA GLY A 443 -0.60 -1.91 -13.12
C GLY A 443 -0.61 -2.61 -14.48
N PHE A 444 -1.80 -2.79 -15.05
CA PHE A 444 -2.04 -3.35 -16.38
C PHE A 444 -2.70 -2.29 -17.26
N SER A 445 -1.89 -1.62 -18.09
CA SER A 445 -2.33 -0.62 -19.07
C SER A 445 -2.78 -1.32 -20.35
N GLN A 446 -3.85 -0.80 -20.96
CA GLN A 446 -4.45 -1.33 -22.19
C GLN A 446 -4.49 -0.27 -23.30
N LEU A 447 -3.47 0.59 -23.31
CA LEU A 447 -3.41 1.81 -24.10
C LEU A 447 -3.78 1.59 -25.57
N GLY A 448 -4.77 2.35 -26.05
CA GLY A 448 -5.20 2.31 -27.44
C GLY A 448 -5.94 1.03 -27.84
N SER A 449 -6.29 0.17 -26.87
CA SER A 449 -7.11 -1.01 -27.12
C SER A 449 -8.59 -0.68 -27.26
N MET A 450 -9.28 -1.37 -28.17
CA MET A 450 -10.73 -1.28 -28.34
C MET A 450 -11.51 -2.19 -27.39
N HIS A 451 -10.86 -3.22 -26.84
CA HIS A 451 -11.51 -4.22 -25.99
C HIS A 451 -10.87 -4.21 -24.62
N ASP A 452 -11.59 -3.60 -23.68
CA ASP A 452 -11.26 -3.61 -22.28
C ASP A 452 -11.38 -5.04 -21.69
N ILE A 453 -10.38 -5.46 -20.91
CA ILE A 453 -10.42 -6.71 -20.16
C ILE A 453 -11.15 -6.56 -18.82
N ASN A 454 -11.41 -5.34 -18.35
CA ASN A 454 -12.11 -5.11 -17.09
C ASN A 454 -13.52 -5.71 -17.15
N GLY A 455 -13.94 -6.35 -16.06
CA GLY A 455 -15.25 -7.01 -15.95
C GLY A 455 -15.40 -8.31 -16.76
N VAL A 456 -14.36 -8.76 -17.49
CA VAL A 456 -14.35 -10.08 -18.13
C VAL A 456 -14.38 -11.18 -17.07
N GLU A 457 -15.25 -12.16 -17.24
CA GLU A 457 -15.34 -13.30 -16.34
C GLU A 457 -14.10 -14.20 -16.48
N ALA A 458 -13.54 -14.59 -15.34
CA ALA A 458 -12.36 -15.43 -15.30
C ALA A 458 -12.73 -16.90 -15.55
N VAL A 459 -11.98 -17.58 -16.42
CA VAL A 459 -12.11 -19.03 -16.66
C VAL A 459 -11.04 -19.77 -15.88
N LEU A 460 -11.44 -20.66 -14.96
CA LEU A 460 -10.53 -21.55 -14.24
C LEU A 460 -9.97 -22.63 -15.19
N LEU A 461 -8.64 -22.75 -15.22
CA LEU A 461 -7.90 -23.74 -16.01
C LEU A 461 -7.54 -24.98 -15.18
N PRO A 462 -7.24 -26.14 -15.81
CA PRO A 462 -6.80 -27.35 -15.10
C PRO A 462 -5.54 -27.19 -14.26
N SER A 463 -4.72 -26.19 -14.59
CA SER A 463 -3.51 -25.78 -13.87
C SER A 463 -3.79 -25.02 -12.57
N CYS A 464 -5.07 -24.77 -12.25
CA CYS A 464 -5.53 -23.84 -11.22
C CYS A 464 -5.19 -22.37 -11.49
N SER A 465 -4.73 -22.04 -12.69
CA SER A 465 -4.67 -20.65 -13.17
C SER A 465 -6.04 -20.16 -13.57
N TYR A 466 -6.22 -18.84 -13.62
CA TYR A 466 -7.38 -18.19 -14.21
C TYR A 466 -6.98 -17.49 -15.51
N LYS A 467 -7.85 -17.58 -16.52
CA LYS A 467 -7.73 -16.87 -17.79
C LYS A 467 -8.81 -15.79 -17.90
N TRP A 468 -8.40 -14.57 -18.19
CA TRP A 468 -9.28 -13.48 -18.61
C TRP A 468 -9.06 -13.25 -20.09
N GLU A 469 -10.12 -13.37 -20.90
CA GLU A 469 -10.02 -13.31 -22.34
C GLU A 469 -11.16 -12.50 -22.96
N ASN A 470 -10.80 -11.63 -23.90
CA ASN A 470 -11.75 -11.01 -24.81
C ASN A 470 -11.30 -11.22 -26.27
N THR A 471 -11.94 -10.54 -27.22
CA THR A 471 -11.70 -10.71 -28.66
C THR A 471 -10.27 -10.39 -29.10
N SER A 472 -9.53 -9.55 -28.36
CA SER A 472 -8.22 -9.04 -28.80
C SER A 472 -7.08 -9.31 -27.84
N LYS A 473 -7.34 -9.78 -26.62
CA LYS A 473 -6.28 -10.09 -25.66
C LYS A 473 -6.71 -11.14 -24.65
N TYR A 474 -5.72 -11.77 -24.03
CA TYR A 474 -5.94 -12.48 -22.79
C TYR A 474 -4.74 -12.39 -21.86
N VAL A 475 -5.01 -12.62 -20.57
CA VAL A 475 -4.01 -12.79 -19.52
C VAL A 475 -4.32 -14.08 -18.75
N ILE A 476 -3.27 -14.86 -18.45
CA ILE A 476 -3.37 -16.02 -17.55
C ILE A 476 -2.42 -15.82 -16.38
N MET A 477 -2.92 -15.99 -15.16
CA MET A 477 -2.15 -15.96 -13.92
C MET A 477 -2.66 -17.05 -12.98
N GLY A 478 -1.78 -17.56 -12.11
CA GLY A 478 -2.11 -18.66 -11.23
C GLY A 478 -1.08 -18.88 -10.14
N PRO A 479 -1.15 -20.02 -9.44
CA PRO A 479 -0.20 -20.36 -8.38
C PRO A 479 1.23 -20.48 -8.93
N VAL A 480 2.21 -20.19 -8.08
CA VAL A 480 3.63 -20.45 -8.37
C VAL A 480 3.80 -21.90 -8.85
N ASN A 481 4.61 -22.09 -9.91
CA ASN A 481 4.86 -23.37 -10.58
C ASN A 481 3.67 -23.93 -11.39
N SER A 482 2.65 -23.11 -11.67
CA SER A 482 1.62 -23.46 -12.66
C SER A 482 2.25 -23.85 -14.01
N THR A 483 1.62 -24.79 -14.73
CA THR A 483 2.02 -25.12 -16.10
C THR A 483 1.82 -23.95 -17.08
N ASP A 484 1.04 -22.95 -16.69
CA ASP A 484 0.86 -21.70 -17.44
C ASP A 484 1.94 -20.65 -17.11
N SER A 485 2.94 -21.01 -16.30
CA SER A 485 4.03 -20.14 -15.84
C SER A 485 3.55 -19.00 -14.93
N ASP A 486 4.42 -18.03 -14.63
CA ASP A 486 4.10 -16.93 -13.71
C ASP A 486 3.05 -15.99 -14.34
N ILE A 487 3.19 -15.71 -15.64
CA ILE A 487 2.18 -15.01 -16.43
C ILE A 487 2.23 -15.44 -17.90
N THR A 488 1.05 -15.59 -18.53
CA THR A 488 0.90 -15.73 -19.99
C THR A 488 0.11 -14.54 -20.53
N THR A 489 0.56 -13.97 -21.64
CA THR A 489 -0.13 -12.86 -22.31
C THR A 489 -0.27 -13.10 -23.80
N MET A 490 -1.38 -12.64 -24.37
CA MET A 490 -1.65 -12.67 -25.79
C MET A 490 -2.26 -11.36 -26.24
N ILE A 491 -1.83 -10.87 -27.40
CA ILE A 491 -2.53 -9.82 -28.14
C ILE A 491 -2.86 -10.28 -29.55
N ASP A 492 -4.05 -9.89 -30.01
CA ASP A 492 -4.55 -10.07 -31.36
C ASP A 492 -4.99 -8.71 -31.92
N THR A 493 -4.07 -8.06 -32.62
CA THR A 493 -4.29 -6.71 -33.13
C THR A 493 -5.11 -6.66 -34.41
N ARG A 494 -5.52 -7.81 -34.95
CA ARG A 494 -6.46 -7.85 -36.10
C ARG A 494 -7.79 -7.18 -35.74
N GLN A 495 -8.12 -7.19 -34.44
CA GLN A 495 -9.35 -6.70 -33.84
C GLN A 495 -9.13 -5.43 -32.99
N GLU A 496 -7.97 -4.77 -33.05
CA GLU A 496 -7.64 -3.57 -32.23
C GLU A 496 -7.61 -2.26 -33.04
N LEU A 497 -7.88 -2.30 -34.35
CA LEU A 497 -7.73 -1.13 -35.23
C LEU A 497 -8.84 -0.09 -35.05
N MET A 498 -8.53 1.03 -34.38
CA MET A 498 -9.20 2.32 -34.61
C MET A 498 -8.55 3.04 -35.81
N ALA A 499 -9.32 3.82 -36.57
CA ALA A 499 -8.80 4.61 -37.68
C ALA A 499 -7.79 5.69 -37.25
N ASP A 500 -7.70 6.01 -35.95
CA ASP A 500 -7.04 7.21 -35.42
C ASP A 500 -6.00 6.96 -34.29
N LEU A 501 -5.80 5.72 -33.83
CA LEU A 501 -4.81 5.37 -32.78
C LEU A 501 -3.77 4.38 -33.34
N TRP A 502 -2.51 4.80 -33.34
CA TRP A 502 -1.45 4.15 -34.14
C TRP A 502 -0.68 3.03 -33.43
N TRP A 503 -0.99 2.67 -32.17
CA TRP A 503 -0.24 1.64 -31.43
C TRP A 503 -0.99 1.02 -30.23
N PRO A 504 -1.87 0.00 -30.42
CA PRO A 504 -2.39 -0.77 -29.30
C PRO A 504 -1.27 -1.43 -28.48
N ALA A 505 -1.36 -1.27 -27.16
CA ALA A 505 -0.40 -1.82 -26.21
C ALA A 505 -1.08 -2.50 -25.02
N ILE A 506 -0.41 -3.51 -24.47
CA ILE A 506 -0.67 -3.96 -23.11
C ILE A 506 0.63 -3.91 -22.32
N ASP A 507 0.67 -3.12 -21.26
CA ASP A 507 1.88 -2.88 -20.49
C ASP A 507 1.68 -3.13 -19.01
N PHE A 508 2.63 -3.83 -18.44
CA PHE A 508 2.72 -4.10 -17.02
C PHE A 508 3.68 -3.07 -16.43
N GLY A 509 3.20 -2.29 -15.46
CA GLY A 509 4.00 -1.27 -14.80
C GLY A 509 4.00 -1.47 -13.30
N GLN A 510 5.19 -1.57 -12.71
CA GLN A 510 5.34 -1.50 -11.26
C GLN A 510 6.14 -0.26 -10.87
N ASN A 511 5.69 0.46 -9.83
CA ASN A 511 6.44 1.58 -9.29
C ASN A 511 7.58 1.07 -8.41
N LEU A 512 8.82 1.36 -8.83
CA LEU A 512 10.05 0.94 -8.19
C LEU A 512 10.74 2.06 -7.40
N SER A 513 10.24 3.30 -7.47
CA SER A 513 10.95 4.49 -6.96
C SER A 513 11.35 4.41 -5.48
N ILE A 514 10.55 3.72 -4.66
CA ILE A 514 10.80 3.52 -3.23
C ILE A 514 11.87 2.44 -3.00
N GLN A 515 11.82 1.32 -3.74
CA GLN A 515 12.73 0.18 -3.56
C GLN A 515 14.07 0.37 -4.27
N CYS A 516 14.09 1.10 -5.39
CA CYS A 516 15.30 1.34 -6.17
C CYS A 516 16.27 2.23 -5.37
N PRO A 517 17.51 1.77 -5.12
CA PRO A 517 18.59 2.64 -4.63
C PRO A 517 18.89 3.77 -5.60
N TRP A 518 19.57 4.82 -5.14
CA TRP A 518 20.09 5.84 -6.06
C TRP A 518 21.10 5.21 -7.01
N PHE A 519 21.20 5.75 -8.23
CA PHE A 519 22.04 5.13 -9.26
C PHE A 519 23.49 4.94 -8.83
N ASN A 520 24.06 5.89 -8.07
CA ASN A 520 25.43 5.81 -7.58
C ASN A 520 25.61 4.92 -6.34
N ASP A 521 24.52 4.54 -5.67
CA ASP A 521 24.57 3.70 -4.47
C ASP A 521 24.59 2.22 -4.78
N MET A 522 24.36 1.82 -6.03
CA MET A 522 24.44 0.41 -6.46
C MET A 522 25.72 0.12 -7.23
N SER A 523 26.29 -1.08 -7.09
CA SER A 523 27.46 -1.49 -7.88
C SER A 523 27.08 -2.21 -9.18
N ALA A 524 25.91 -2.83 -9.24
CA ALA A 524 25.34 -3.51 -10.41
C ALA A 524 23.82 -3.56 -10.31
N LEU A 525 23.15 -3.78 -11.44
CA LEU A 525 21.70 -3.89 -11.54
C LEU A 525 21.33 -5.11 -12.41
N TRP A 526 21.17 -6.26 -11.78
CA TRP A 526 20.99 -7.56 -12.43
C TRP A 526 19.54 -7.80 -12.83
N PHE A 527 19.31 -7.93 -14.13
CA PHE A 527 18.04 -8.34 -14.71
C PHE A 527 18.03 -9.85 -14.99
N ASN A 528 16.89 -10.51 -14.77
CA ASN A 528 16.62 -11.88 -15.20
C ASN A 528 15.18 -12.01 -15.71
N LEU A 529 15.00 -12.78 -16.78
CA LEU A 529 13.71 -13.11 -17.36
C LEU A 529 13.83 -14.39 -18.19
N ASP A 530 12.94 -15.36 -17.97
CA ASP A 530 12.74 -16.47 -18.90
C ASP A 530 11.49 -16.22 -19.74
N VAL A 531 11.61 -16.35 -21.06
CA VAL A 531 10.49 -16.19 -21.99
C VAL A 531 10.37 -17.39 -22.91
N ARG A 532 9.12 -17.75 -23.21
CA ARG A 532 8.77 -18.76 -24.21
C ARG A 532 7.66 -18.24 -25.10
N MET A 533 7.89 -18.23 -26.41
CA MET A 533 6.85 -17.89 -27.40
C MET A 533 5.94 -19.11 -27.63
N LEU A 534 4.63 -18.92 -27.52
CA LEU A 534 3.63 -19.95 -27.82
C LEU A 534 3.02 -19.79 -29.21
N SER A 535 2.92 -18.55 -29.70
CA SER A 535 2.34 -18.25 -31.02
C SER A 535 2.89 -16.94 -31.59
N ASP A 536 3.21 -16.92 -32.88
CA ASP A 536 3.72 -15.75 -33.62
C ASP A 536 3.08 -15.61 -35.01
N GLN A 537 1.77 -15.38 -35.07
CA GLN A 537 1.03 -15.33 -36.34
C GLN A 537 0.98 -13.90 -36.90
N HIS A 538 1.23 -13.77 -38.21
CA HIS A 538 1.34 -12.50 -38.92
C HIS A 538 0.55 -12.55 -40.25
N TRP A 539 -0.12 -11.44 -40.62
CA TRP A 539 -1.05 -11.41 -41.78
C TRP A 539 -0.73 -10.41 -42.89
N ASN A 540 0.35 -9.63 -42.80
CA ASN A 540 0.82 -8.74 -43.86
C ASN A 540 2.31 -9.04 -44.17
N ASP A 541 2.94 -8.29 -45.08
CA ASP A 541 4.41 -8.33 -45.27
C ASP A 541 5.10 -7.45 -44.20
N PRO A 542 5.98 -8.00 -43.33
CA PRO A 542 6.66 -7.25 -42.27
C PRO A 542 7.53 -6.10 -42.78
N SER A 543 7.93 -6.11 -44.06
CA SER A 543 8.79 -5.10 -44.68
C SER A 543 8.06 -3.79 -45.02
N THR A 544 6.74 -3.74 -44.86
CA THR A 544 5.91 -2.57 -45.20
C THR A 544 5.27 -1.95 -43.95
N GLN A 545 6.08 -1.16 -43.22
CA GLN A 545 5.67 -0.09 -42.29
C GLN A 545 5.03 -0.41 -40.91
N GLY A 546 5.01 -1.64 -40.39
CA GLY A 546 4.51 -1.90 -39.03
C GLY A 546 5.32 -2.92 -38.23
N GLN A 547 5.29 -2.82 -36.89
CA GLN A 547 6.05 -3.70 -35.98
C GLN A 547 5.15 -4.23 -34.87
N THR A 548 5.44 -5.45 -34.41
CA THR A 548 4.95 -6.01 -33.14
C THR A 548 6.16 -6.41 -32.33
N PHE A 549 6.23 -5.94 -31.10
CA PHE A 549 7.33 -6.27 -30.22
C PHE A 549 6.88 -6.48 -28.78
N PHE A 550 7.65 -7.33 -28.11
CA PHE A 550 7.60 -7.48 -26.67
C PHE A 550 8.86 -6.88 -26.07
N LYS A 551 8.68 -6.07 -25.04
CA LYS A 551 9.77 -5.36 -24.38
C LYS A 551 9.61 -5.41 -22.88
N ILE A 552 10.73 -5.26 -22.19
CA ILE A 552 10.73 -4.85 -20.78
C ILE A 552 11.15 -3.39 -20.76
N GLY A 553 10.28 -2.50 -20.29
CA GLY A 553 10.51 -1.06 -20.38
C GLY A 553 10.11 -0.31 -19.13
N GLY A 554 10.61 0.92 -19.01
CA GLY A 554 10.26 1.80 -17.92
C GLY A 554 11.04 3.11 -17.92
N ILE A 555 11.02 3.78 -16.77
CA ILE A 555 11.45 5.18 -16.64
C ILE A 555 12.67 5.28 -15.72
N PHE A 556 13.69 6.00 -16.20
CA PHE A 556 14.86 6.40 -15.42
C PHE A 556 14.85 7.93 -15.24
N GLN A 557 14.73 8.38 -13.99
CA GLN A 557 14.29 9.75 -13.68
C GLN A 557 15.12 10.41 -12.59
N ASP A 558 15.37 11.71 -12.72
CA ASP A 558 15.89 12.58 -11.67
C ASP A 558 14.80 12.76 -10.60
N LEU A 559 15.00 12.14 -9.43
CA LEU A 559 14.09 12.25 -8.28
C LEU A 559 14.71 13.03 -7.12
N ASN A 560 15.83 13.72 -7.33
CA ASN A 560 16.42 14.54 -6.29
C ASN A 560 15.66 15.89 -6.21
N PRO A 561 14.89 16.16 -5.14
CA PRO A 561 14.07 17.38 -5.05
C PRO A 561 14.89 18.68 -4.98
N THR A 562 16.20 18.57 -4.81
CA THR A 562 17.13 19.72 -4.84
C THR A 562 17.79 19.92 -6.20
N SER A 563 17.60 18.99 -7.15
CA SER A 563 18.11 19.09 -8.51
C SER A 563 17.33 20.14 -9.30
N PRO A 564 17.99 21.02 -10.08
CA PRO A 564 17.32 21.93 -11.01
C PRO A 564 16.45 21.20 -12.05
N GLY A 565 16.73 19.93 -12.32
CA GLY A 565 15.97 19.09 -13.25
C GLY A 565 15.13 18.01 -12.58
N TYR A 566 14.75 18.21 -11.31
CA TYR A 566 13.81 17.30 -10.62
C TYR A 566 12.60 16.97 -11.51
N GLY A 567 12.36 15.68 -11.75
CA GLY A 567 11.30 15.17 -12.61
C GLY A 567 11.73 14.90 -14.06
N ASP A 568 12.90 15.35 -14.50
CA ASP A 568 13.46 15.00 -15.82
C ASP A 568 13.65 13.49 -15.94
N MET A 569 13.32 12.94 -17.10
CA MET A 569 13.34 11.50 -17.31
C MET A 569 13.79 11.11 -18.72
N LEU A 570 14.26 9.88 -18.85
CA LEU A 570 14.42 9.16 -20.10
C LEU A 570 13.72 7.80 -20.02
N TRP A 571 13.37 7.26 -21.18
CA TRP A 571 12.81 5.91 -21.30
C TRP A 571 13.91 4.89 -21.55
N ILE A 572 13.81 3.76 -20.87
CA ILE A 572 14.66 2.59 -21.09
C ILE A 572 13.79 1.43 -21.53
N SER A 573 14.19 0.72 -22.58
CA SER A 573 13.57 -0.53 -22.99
C SER A 573 14.61 -1.60 -23.34
N LEU A 574 14.26 -2.86 -23.08
CA LEU A 574 15.04 -4.05 -23.40
C LEU A 574 14.22 -4.83 -24.42
N GLY A 575 14.76 -4.99 -25.63
CA GLY A 575 14.08 -5.74 -26.69
C GLY A 575 14.09 -7.24 -26.41
N VAL A 576 12.92 -7.86 -26.29
CA VAL A 576 12.76 -9.31 -26.06
C VAL A 576 12.28 -10.03 -27.31
N TYR A 577 11.29 -9.47 -28.02
CA TYR A 577 10.79 -10.04 -29.27
C TYR A 577 10.43 -8.92 -30.24
N ARG A 578 10.66 -9.14 -31.54
CA ARG A 578 10.19 -8.27 -32.62
C ARG A 578 9.88 -9.08 -33.88
N ASN A 579 8.74 -8.80 -34.50
CA ASN A 579 8.24 -9.55 -35.67
C ASN A 579 9.07 -9.36 -36.96
N VAL A 580 9.82 -8.27 -37.10
CA VAL A 580 10.66 -8.00 -38.30
C VAL A 580 12.00 -8.73 -38.27
N THR A 581 12.38 -9.29 -37.12
CA THR A 581 13.57 -10.09 -36.90
C THR A 581 13.20 -11.46 -36.29
N PRO A 582 12.23 -12.22 -36.85
CA PRO A 582 11.72 -13.38 -36.14
C PRO A 582 12.75 -14.53 -36.03
N SER A 583 13.74 -14.58 -36.93
CA SER A 583 14.82 -15.57 -36.91
C SER A 583 16.01 -15.21 -36.00
N ARG A 584 16.07 -13.99 -35.46
CA ARG A 584 17.16 -13.49 -34.58
C ARG A 584 16.69 -12.36 -33.69
N LEU A 585 17.04 -12.38 -32.41
CA LEU A 585 16.71 -11.26 -31.52
C LEU A 585 17.38 -9.94 -31.96
N ASP A 586 16.81 -8.80 -31.58
CA ASP A 586 17.36 -7.47 -31.90
C ASP A 586 18.72 -7.29 -31.24
N THR A 587 19.79 -7.23 -32.03
CA THR A 587 21.18 -7.28 -31.52
C THR A 587 21.83 -5.91 -31.32
N TYR A 588 21.13 -4.81 -31.62
CA TYR A 588 21.73 -3.48 -31.63
C TYR A 588 21.01 -2.54 -30.68
N ASP A 589 21.81 -1.75 -29.95
CA ASP A 589 21.30 -0.61 -29.21
C ASP A 589 20.89 0.48 -30.19
N PHE A 590 19.76 1.13 -29.94
CA PHE A 590 19.39 2.31 -30.69
C PHE A 590 18.71 3.36 -29.81
N THR A 591 18.84 4.60 -30.23
CA THR A 591 18.28 5.76 -29.55
C THR A 591 17.23 6.39 -30.45
N ILE A 592 16.05 6.68 -29.90
CA ILE A 592 15.06 7.49 -30.62
C ILE A 592 15.13 8.92 -30.08
N ASN A 593 15.35 9.86 -31.00
CA ASN A 593 15.46 11.28 -30.74
C ASN A 593 14.22 11.98 -31.34
N GLY A 594 13.37 12.57 -30.50
CA GLY A 594 12.17 13.30 -30.93
C GLY A 594 10.92 12.44 -31.12
N ASP A 595 9.78 13.13 -31.31
CA ASP A 595 8.40 12.68 -31.15
C ASP A 595 8.06 11.26 -31.63
N VAL A 596 7.76 10.39 -30.66
CA VAL A 596 7.07 9.12 -30.90
C VAL A 596 5.97 8.95 -29.85
N GLY A 597 4.73 8.86 -30.34
CA GLY A 597 3.58 8.35 -29.60
C GLY A 597 2.63 9.39 -28.99
N PRO A 598 1.32 9.07 -28.92
CA PRO A 598 0.31 9.87 -28.21
C PRO A 598 0.48 9.86 -26.67
N ASP A 599 1.43 9.09 -26.14
CA ASP A 599 1.51 8.68 -24.73
C ASP A 599 2.42 9.55 -23.86
N GLY A 600 2.64 10.80 -24.26
CA GLY A 600 3.45 11.75 -23.49
C GLY A 600 4.97 11.57 -23.60
N GLY A 601 5.46 10.71 -24.51
CA GLY A 601 6.88 10.57 -24.87
C GLY A 601 7.42 11.69 -25.77
N GLN A 602 6.59 12.66 -26.16
CA GLN A 602 6.99 13.78 -27.01
C GLN A 602 8.16 14.56 -26.39
N GLY A 603 9.22 14.74 -27.19
CA GLY A 603 10.46 15.41 -26.76
C GLY A 603 11.29 14.69 -25.68
N LYS A 604 11.07 13.38 -25.41
CA LYS A 604 11.89 12.59 -24.47
C LYS A 604 12.92 11.72 -25.20
N PHE A 605 14.01 11.41 -24.49
CA PHE A 605 15.05 10.50 -24.96
C PHE A 605 14.65 9.05 -24.67
N ILE A 606 14.71 8.18 -25.68
CA ILE A 606 14.45 6.75 -25.54
C ILE A 606 15.72 5.98 -25.86
N TYR A 607 16.13 5.12 -24.94
CA TYR A 607 17.23 4.19 -25.12
C TYR A 607 16.70 2.75 -25.13
N GLN A 608 16.88 2.06 -26.26
CA GLN A 608 16.56 0.65 -26.37
C GLN A 608 17.84 -0.18 -26.40
N ALA A 609 18.00 -1.05 -25.40
CA ALA A 609 19.09 -2.02 -25.31
C ALA A 609 18.80 -3.24 -26.20
N GLY A 610 19.84 -3.66 -26.94
CA GLY A 610 19.83 -4.90 -27.71
C GLY A 610 19.80 -6.13 -26.81
N SER A 611 19.09 -7.15 -27.26
CA SER A 611 18.95 -8.45 -26.57
C SER A 611 20.28 -9.16 -26.27
N THR A 612 21.33 -8.90 -27.06
CA THR A 612 22.66 -9.53 -26.91
C THR A 612 23.39 -9.13 -25.65
N HIS A 613 22.96 -8.08 -24.96
CA HIS A 613 23.46 -7.75 -23.63
C HIS A 613 22.96 -8.73 -22.56
N PHE A 614 21.88 -9.46 -22.85
CA PHE A 614 21.17 -10.32 -21.90
C PHE A 614 21.10 -11.78 -22.34
N THR A 615 21.32 -12.08 -23.62
CA THR A 615 21.23 -13.46 -24.10
C THR A 615 22.20 -13.71 -25.27
N ALA A 616 22.36 -14.97 -25.64
CA ALA A 616 23.27 -15.36 -26.71
C ALA A 616 22.83 -14.76 -28.07
N SER A 617 23.78 -14.35 -28.91
CA SER A 617 23.49 -13.69 -30.19
C SER A 617 22.80 -14.57 -31.24
N ASN A 618 22.79 -15.88 -31.02
CA ASN A 618 22.06 -16.87 -31.82
C ASN A 618 20.77 -17.36 -31.15
N ALA A 619 20.41 -16.82 -29.98
CA ALA A 619 19.15 -17.14 -29.33
C ALA A 619 17.98 -16.74 -30.23
N THR A 620 16.91 -17.53 -30.16
CA THR A 620 15.67 -17.30 -30.89
C THR A 620 14.50 -17.78 -30.04
N LEU A 621 13.39 -17.05 -30.13
CA LEU A 621 12.14 -17.47 -29.52
C LEU A 621 11.35 -18.43 -30.44
N GLN A 622 11.84 -18.71 -31.64
CA GLN A 622 11.26 -19.70 -32.53
C GLN A 622 11.44 -21.12 -31.98
N GLY A 623 10.40 -21.94 -32.12
CA GLY A 623 10.42 -23.34 -31.68
C GLY A 623 9.80 -23.60 -30.32
N GLY A 624 9.36 -22.55 -29.61
CA GLY A 624 8.63 -22.71 -28.35
C GLY A 624 9.49 -23.19 -27.18
N GLU A 625 10.80 -22.96 -27.25
CA GLU A 625 11.73 -23.24 -26.15
C GLU A 625 11.84 -22.04 -25.21
N TRP A 626 12.29 -22.29 -23.98
CA TRP A 626 12.60 -21.23 -23.02
C TRP A 626 13.92 -20.55 -23.38
N VAL A 627 13.91 -19.21 -23.42
CA VAL A 627 15.10 -18.38 -23.58
C VAL A 627 15.28 -17.54 -22.32
N ASN A 628 16.48 -17.61 -21.74
CA ASN A 628 16.86 -16.78 -20.60
C ASN A 628 17.51 -15.48 -21.08
N PHE A 629 17.04 -14.37 -20.52
CA PHE A 629 17.61 -13.04 -20.63
C PHE A 629 18.15 -12.66 -19.25
N HIS A 630 19.47 -12.57 -19.13
CA HIS A 630 20.18 -12.27 -17.90
C HIS A 630 21.38 -11.36 -18.14
N GLY A 631 21.47 -10.25 -17.40
CA GLY A 631 22.60 -9.32 -17.54
C GLY A 631 22.52 -8.10 -16.62
N ASP A 632 23.62 -7.34 -16.55
CA ASP A 632 23.72 -6.11 -15.75
C ASP A 632 23.28 -4.89 -16.58
N LEU A 633 22.21 -4.22 -16.14
CA LEU A 633 21.67 -3.04 -16.82
C LEU A 633 22.42 -1.75 -16.43
N LYS A 634 23.15 -1.71 -15.31
CA LYS A 634 23.75 -0.47 -14.79
C LYS A 634 24.70 0.20 -15.82
N PRO A 635 25.59 -0.52 -16.54
CA PRO A 635 26.41 0.09 -17.59
C PRO A 635 25.60 0.68 -18.73
N LEU A 636 24.47 0.06 -19.10
CA LEU A 636 23.61 0.54 -20.17
C LEU A 636 22.83 1.80 -19.76
N LEU A 637 22.42 1.91 -18.49
CA LEU A 637 21.84 3.15 -17.95
C LEU A 637 22.86 4.31 -17.96
N GLN A 638 24.12 4.03 -17.63
CA GLN A 638 25.18 5.04 -17.71
C GLN A 638 25.41 5.50 -19.16
N ASP A 639 25.41 4.57 -20.11
CA ASP A 639 25.52 4.86 -21.54
C ASP A 639 24.30 5.66 -22.05
N ALA A 640 23.10 5.31 -21.61
CA ALA A 640 21.88 6.04 -21.93
C ALA A 640 21.93 7.50 -21.45
N LEU A 641 22.37 7.76 -20.22
CA LEU A 641 22.59 9.13 -19.72
C LEU A 641 23.61 9.89 -20.57
N ASN A 642 24.75 9.26 -20.85
CA ASN A 642 25.81 9.89 -21.65
C ASN A 642 25.32 10.27 -23.05
N LYS A 643 24.55 9.39 -23.70
CA LYS A 643 23.94 9.66 -25.00
C LYS A 643 22.85 10.72 -24.92
N ALA A 644 22.02 10.71 -23.88
CA ALA A 644 21.01 11.75 -23.67
C ALA A 644 21.66 13.14 -23.56
N TRP A 645 22.69 13.28 -22.71
CA TRP A 645 23.43 14.54 -22.55
C TRP A 645 24.14 14.97 -23.84
N LEU A 646 24.77 14.03 -24.56
CA LEU A 646 25.43 14.31 -25.83
C LEU A 646 24.45 14.83 -26.90
N ASN A 647 23.20 14.38 -26.87
CA ASN A 647 22.16 14.79 -27.81
C ASN A 647 21.33 16.00 -27.31
N GLY A 648 21.74 16.66 -26.22
CA GLY A 648 21.10 17.87 -25.71
C GLY A 648 19.83 17.64 -24.90
N TYR A 649 19.59 16.41 -24.42
CA TYR A 649 18.52 16.09 -23.47
C TYR A 649 19.00 16.24 -22.03
N LEU A 650 18.06 16.31 -21.08
CA LEU A 650 18.34 16.39 -19.63
C LEU A 650 19.20 17.60 -19.24
N VAL A 651 18.96 18.75 -19.88
CA VAL A 651 19.78 19.97 -19.73
C VAL A 651 19.87 20.49 -18.28
N ASN A 652 18.89 20.16 -17.43
CA ASN A 652 18.88 20.54 -16.03
C ASN A 652 19.31 19.38 -15.09
N SER A 653 19.57 18.19 -15.64
CA SER A 653 19.84 16.95 -14.92
C SER A 653 21.14 16.29 -15.39
N HIS A 654 22.28 16.89 -15.02
CA HIS A 654 23.63 16.48 -15.46
C HIS A 654 24.41 15.63 -14.44
N SER A 655 23.73 15.09 -13.42
CA SER A 655 24.35 14.21 -12.43
C SER A 655 23.62 12.89 -12.34
N ALA A 656 24.32 11.80 -12.65
CA ALA A 656 23.77 10.43 -12.53
C ALA A 656 23.33 10.11 -11.08
N SER A 657 23.94 10.76 -10.07
CA SER A 657 23.56 10.60 -8.66
C SER A 657 22.10 10.92 -8.36
N ASN A 658 21.47 11.75 -9.18
CA ASN A 658 20.10 12.18 -8.96
C ASN A 658 19.08 11.18 -9.51
N PHE A 659 19.52 10.18 -10.26
CA PHE A 659 18.64 9.29 -10.98
C PHE A 659 18.29 8.02 -10.21
N LYS A 660 17.06 7.56 -10.41
CA LYS A 660 16.54 6.24 -10.02
C LYS A 660 15.73 5.64 -11.13
N LEU A 661 15.64 4.32 -11.14
CA LEU A 661 14.61 3.64 -11.91
C LEU A 661 13.28 3.74 -11.15
N THR A 662 12.24 4.29 -11.78
CA THR A 662 10.99 4.64 -11.11
C THR A 662 9.83 3.73 -11.51
N SER A 663 9.86 3.20 -12.73
CA SER A 663 8.95 2.17 -13.19
C SER A 663 9.69 1.18 -14.08
N PHE A 664 9.22 -0.06 -14.10
CA PHE A 664 9.69 -1.07 -15.05
C PHE A 664 8.66 -2.19 -15.19
N GLY A 665 8.60 -2.83 -16.35
CA GLY A 665 7.84 -4.05 -16.53
C GLY A 665 7.69 -4.52 -17.98
N PRO A 666 7.14 -5.72 -18.17
CA PRO A 666 6.91 -6.31 -19.49
C PRO A 666 5.75 -5.65 -20.24
N GLY A 667 5.71 -5.81 -21.56
CA GLY A 667 4.52 -5.47 -22.32
C GLY A 667 4.62 -5.71 -23.82
N TRP A 668 3.46 -5.69 -24.47
CA TRP A 668 3.32 -5.78 -25.91
C TRP A 668 3.01 -4.42 -26.50
N GLU A 669 3.61 -4.10 -27.64
CA GLU A 669 3.24 -2.97 -28.48
C GLU A 669 3.16 -3.42 -29.93
N SER A 670 2.10 -3.03 -30.63
CA SER A 670 1.88 -3.48 -32.00
C SER A 670 1.20 -2.45 -32.89
N SER A 671 1.87 -2.07 -33.98
CA SER A 671 1.33 -1.28 -35.09
C SER A 671 1.04 -2.18 -36.30
N TYR A 672 0.96 -3.49 -36.07
CA TYR A 672 1.02 -4.50 -37.12
C TYR A 672 0.01 -5.61 -36.86
N ARG A 673 -0.67 -6.11 -37.89
CA ARG A 673 -1.71 -7.13 -37.74
C ARG A 673 -1.08 -8.49 -37.38
N SER A 674 -1.16 -8.84 -36.11
CA SER A 674 -0.55 -10.03 -35.55
C SER A 674 -1.41 -10.65 -34.46
N ARG A 675 -1.18 -11.95 -34.22
CA ARG A 675 -1.59 -12.64 -33.01
C ARG A 675 -0.34 -13.26 -32.39
N VAL A 676 0.08 -12.71 -31.27
CA VAL A 676 1.32 -13.11 -30.59
C VAL A 676 1.04 -13.47 -29.15
N GLU A 677 1.74 -14.48 -28.66
CA GLU A 677 1.45 -15.12 -27.38
C GLU A 677 2.74 -15.61 -26.73
N LEU A 678 2.97 -15.23 -25.47
CA LEU A 678 4.15 -15.66 -24.74
C LEU A 678 3.86 -15.97 -23.28
N GLN A 679 4.79 -16.73 -22.71
CA GLN A 679 4.89 -17.00 -21.28
C GLN A 679 6.15 -16.37 -20.71
N ILE A 680 6.02 -15.90 -19.48
CA ILE A 680 7.11 -15.39 -18.67
C ILE A 680 7.22 -16.22 -17.41
N ARG A 681 8.46 -16.46 -16.98
CA ARG A 681 8.75 -16.83 -15.61
C ARG A 681 10.07 -16.24 -15.13
N ASN A 682 10.33 -16.35 -13.83
CA ASN A 682 11.60 -15.95 -13.21
C ASN A 682 11.97 -14.49 -13.50
N LEU A 683 10.96 -13.60 -13.62
CA LEU A 683 11.21 -12.17 -13.72
C LEU A 683 11.87 -11.71 -12.42
N SER A 684 13.01 -11.04 -12.51
CA SER A 684 13.69 -10.49 -11.34
C SER A 684 14.53 -9.30 -11.76
N PHE A 685 14.61 -8.32 -10.87
CA PHE A 685 15.45 -7.16 -11.06
C PHE A 685 16.09 -6.73 -9.75
N ARG A 686 17.41 -6.94 -9.63
CA ARG A 686 18.11 -6.86 -8.35
C ARG A 686 19.23 -5.83 -8.38
N ALA A 687 19.18 -4.86 -7.48
CA ALA A 687 20.27 -3.89 -7.29
C ALA A 687 21.27 -4.44 -6.28
N VAL A 688 22.57 -4.48 -6.63
CA VAL A 688 23.64 -4.83 -5.69
C VAL A 688 23.97 -3.60 -4.85
N VAL A 689 23.79 -3.72 -3.54
CA VAL A 689 24.00 -2.62 -2.58
C VAL A 689 25.24 -2.89 -1.70
N PRO A 690 25.94 -1.82 -1.25
CA PRO A 690 27.14 -1.91 -0.41
C PRO A 690 26.97 -2.65 0.91
#